data_AF-A0A838WFE1-F1
#
_entry.id   AF-A0A838WFE1-F1
#
_cell.length_a   1.000
_cell.length_b   1.000
_cell.length_c   1.000
_cell.angle_alpha   90.00
_cell.angle_beta   90.00
_cell.angle_gamma   90.00
#
_symmetry.space_group_name_H-M   'P 1'
#
loop_
_entity.id
_entity.type
_entity.pdbx_description
1 polymer ?
#
loop_
_entity_poly.entity_id
_entity_poly.type
_entity_poly.pdbx_seq_one_letter_code
_entity_poly.pdbx_strand_id
1 'polypeptide(L)'
;MLCFRGFAVIIFPRALAVLAAVLLLAACATNSPTRFSSDIDELLAEGQAYSRSLGFRDEAKLTDEDVIALGYLERARVGLGSPFRLVAYIRQDARLTEEVRTRLAYSVLRDLLHERGYQVDPAVLHGLRLSGVAQQVPFGEYHLDLIERTIAEAPTALSGERAVRLGYMLARTEGTATGTPASVVSYVASMVADRRRAREDATELLRSAAAAGADPLEQLETWRRELRFRVERPALAGLTPREEIGEARGGAQSAESLRMLAQRLSAPRSRVQVAPGHDFWGGTWLTPEVAERLASLAQTHDYPAQAPVAVAVAINRDGLLGRRGLEEWQRAERKRFVDAAFSEERFVAAASRLRASDAGSGPRLPLIVLQASVFMRGWSQEEPWFPGDPAPSARDLETRFGLADIVFDPSVPDAWRPYYRRMLGRALTDFQRIIPTASVRGLTIRIGDIQPEAAALALHEPRHRVLTLPPSTGAGTIAHEIAHDLDWQLARKRYNRRGSYASDLAVQRRKGDRIAASLAGLAAAFAREPEDGAPTAHDFRPAEVFARGTDWLVAASLAREGRAGGYLTSFQDPALVGYGTTRVPHVDGNAVPALLSLLDQIAPVAAESRQWVLEMHGPSRTLSAKEMARAVTSAGQAGTPYTRFPAIREARDRALEGLSTASCRMTPSEDARQLLAARQGVLRTAVDAAARGVVRSGVRDVAAELEDPPSRRAVDEFLLWRLDGGPEPADSAVHQLLPVIDELLFHADELTSMAPVTGGGFDLNPQQALCGGNPFASPLRSRPLVG
;
A
#
# COMPACT_ATOMS: atom_id res chain seq x y z
N MET A 1 45.19 59.16 -21.18
CA MET A 1 45.72 59.79 -22.41
C MET A 1 44.84 59.33 -23.57
N LEU A 2 44.02 60.26 -24.12
CA LEU A 2 43.42 60.36 -25.47
C LEU A 2 42.79 59.09 -26.11
N CYS A 3 41.46 58.97 -26.27
CA CYS A 3 40.50 59.60 -27.23
C CYS A 3 40.13 58.66 -28.41
N PHE A 4 38.88 58.17 -28.47
CA PHE A 4 37.77 58.52 -29.42
C PHE A 4 37.99 58.01 -30.87
N ARG A 5 37.07 57.43 -31.66
CA ARG A 5 35.59 57.43 -31.78
C ARG A 5 35.22 56.50 -32.95
N GLY A 6 34.03 55.87 -33.00
CA GLY A 6 33.58 55.24 -34.25
C GLY A 6 32.29 54.41 -34.23
N PHE A 7 31.17 55.10 -34.48
CA PHE A 7 29.89 54.63 -35.05
C PHE A 7 28.97 53.68 -34.27
N ALA A 8 27.89 54.32 -33.80
CA ALA A 8 26.60 53.71 -33.53
C ALA A 8 25.94 53.20 -34.83
N VAL A 9 25.43 51.97 -34.79
CA VAL A 9 24.25 51.55 -35.56
C VAL A 9 23.21 51.11 -34.53
N ILE A 10 22.32 52.04 -34.20
CA ILE A 10 21.11 51.78 -33.41
C ILE A 10 20.06 51.26 -34.38
N ILE A 11 20.05 49.95 -34.65
CA ILE A 11 18.88 49.27 -35.21
C ILE A 11 18.82 47.86 -34.61
N PHE A 12 17.66 47.52 -34.03
CA PHE A 12 17.20 46.21 -33.54
C PHE A 12 17.17 45.86 -32.02
N PRO A 13 16.76 46.76 -31.09
CA PRO A 13 16.16 46.26 -29.84
C PRO A 13 14.79 45.61 -30.10
N ARG A 14 14.08 46.00 -31.17
CA ARG A 14 12.76 45.44 -31.51
C ARG A 14 12.81 44.04 -32.13
N ALA A 15 13.79 43.71 -32.99
CA ALA A 15 13.87 42.34 -33.53
C ALA A 15 14.40 41.35 -32.49
N LEU A 16 15.31 41.77 -31.59
CA LEU A 16 15.73 40.91 -30.49
C LEU A 16 14.60 40.72 -29.46
N ALA A 17 13.82 41.76 -29.17
CA ALA A 17 12.65 41.63 -28.30
C ALA A 17 11.54 40.78 -28.95
N VAL A 18 11.33 40.89 -30.27
CA VAL A 18 10.37 40.02 -31.00
C VAL A 18 10.89 38.59 -31.08
N LEU A 19 12.19 38.37 -31.32
CA LEU A 19 12.77 37.03 -31.32
C LEU A 19 12.74 36.39 -29.93
N ALA A 20 13.01 37.16 -28.87
CA ALA A 20 12.87 36.72 -27.48
C ALA A 20 11.41 36.47 -27.11
N ALA A 21 10.47 37.29 -27.58
CA ALA A 21 9.03 37.07 -27.39
C ALA A 21 8.51 35.89 -28.20
N VAL A 22 9.03 35.63 -29.41
CA VAL A 22 8.70 34.46 -30.23
C VAL A 22 9.32 33.20 -29.64
N LEU A 23 10.54 33.26 -29.08
CA LEU A 23 11.16 32.16 -28.35
C LEU A 23 10.48 31.91 -27.00
N LEU A 24 10.00 32.95 -26.30
CA LEU A 24 9.17 32.83 -25.10
C LEU A 24 7.77 32.32 -25.42
N LEU A 25 7.16 32.71 -26.54
CA LEU A 25 5.88 32.18 -26.99
C LEU A 25 6.02 30.75 -27.54
N ALA A 26 7.15 30.39 -28.14
CA ALA A 26 7.46 29.02 -28.55
C ALA A 26 7.86 28.12 -27.37
N ALA A 27 8.54 28.67 -26.34
CA ALA A 27 8.83 27.99 -25.09
C ALA A 27 7.62 27.93 -24.14
N CYS A 28 6.67 28.85 -24.25
CA CYS A 28 5.34 28.76 -23.63
C CYS A 28 4.34 27.96 -24.49
N ALA A 29 4.70 27.56 -25.71
CA ALA A 29 3.94 26.65 -26.57
C ALA A 29 4.28 25.16 -26.33
N THR A 30 4.99 24.81 -25.25
CA THR A 30 5.24 23.41 -24.89
C THR A 30 4.21 22.91 -23.89
N ASN A 31 3.08 22.45 -24.43
CA ASN A 31 2.40 21.18 -24.15
C ASN A 31 0.98 21.30 -24.69
N SER A 32 0.85 21.28 -26.02
CA SER A 32 -0.45 20.92 -26.60
C SER A 32 -0.89 19.58 -26.00
N PRO A 33 -2.18 19.39 -25.65
CA PRO A 33 -2.67 18.09 -25.20
C PRO A 33 -2.22 17.05 -26.19
N THR A 34 -1.66 15.94 -25.70
CA THR A 34 -1.12 14.84 -26.50
C THR A 34 -2.07 14.50 -27.64
N ARG A 35 -1.76 14.96 -28.85
CA ARG A 35 -2.46 14.54 -30.06
C ARG A 35 -1.94 13.14 -30.40
N PHE A 36 -2.85 12.17 -30.49
CA PHE A 36 -2.49 10.79 -30.81
C PHE A 36 -2.58 10.58 -32.33
N SER A 37 -3.79 10.45 -32.85
CA SER A 37 -4.19 10.47 -34.26
C SER A 37 -5.53 11.19 -34.37
N SER A 38 -5.93 11.64 -35.57
CA SER A 38 -7.25 12.28 -35.77
C SER A 38 -8.39 11.45 -35.20
N ASP A 39 -8.36 10.15 -35.47
CA ASP A 39 -9.46 9.23 -35.17
C ASP A 39 -9.53 8.95 -33.66
N ILE A 40 -8.38 8.75 -32.99
CA ILE A 40 -8.34 8.56 -31.54
C ILE A 40 -8.71 9.85 -30.80
N ASP A 41 -8.25 11.01 -31.31
CA ASP A 41 -8.59 12.31 -30.72
C ASP A 41 -10.11 12.58 -30.83
N GLU A 42 -10.75 12.17 -31.94
CA GLU A 42 -12.20 12.24 -32.14
C GLU A 42 -12.95 11.34 -31.16
N LEU A 43 -12.56 10.06 -31.02
CA LEU A 43 -13.16 9.12 -30.07
C LEU A 43 -13.05 9.60 -28.62
N LEU A 44 -11.90 10.17 -28.24
CA LEU A 44 -11.71 10.77 -26.93
C LEU A 44 -12.58 12.03 -26.72
N ALA A 45 -12.79 12.83 -27.77
CA ALA A 45 -13.66 13.99 -27.72
C ALA A 45 -15.14 13.58 -27.60
N GLU A 46 -15.57 12.53 -28.30
CA GLU A 46 -16.91 11.96 -28.17
C GLU A 46 -17.16 11.40 -26.77
N GLY A 47 -16.22 10.63 -26.22
CA GLY A 47 -16.29 10.15 -24.84
C GLY A 47 -16.38 11.30 -23.83
N GLN A 48 -15.63 12.39 -24.04
CA GLN A 48 -15.72 13.59 -23.21
C GLN A 48 -17.08 14.29 -23.31
N ALA A 49 -17.62 14.41 -24.53
CA ALA A 49 -18.92 15.00 -24.78
C ALA A 49 -20.03 14.17 -24.11
N TYR A 50 -19.93 12.84 -24.18
CA TYR A 50 -20.86 11.92 -23.54
C TYR A 50 -20.91 12.10 -22.02
N SER A 51 -19.79 12.01 -21.31
CA SER A 51 -19.79 12.14 -19.84
C SER A 51 -20.24 13.53 -19.37
N ARG A 52 -19.87 14.59 -20.10
CA ARG A 52 -20.41 15.94 -19.84
C ARG A 52 -21.92 16.00 -20.05
N SER A 53 -22.44 15.39 -21.11
CA SER A 53 -23.88 15.40 -21.40
C SER A 53 -24.69 14.71 -20.29
N LEU A 54 -24.13 13.67 -19.66
CA LEU A 54 -24.75 13.01 -18.50
C LEU A 54 -24.77 13.94 -17.28
N GLY A 55 -23.64 14.60 -16.97
CA GLY A 55 -23.53 15.47 -15.81
C GLY A 55 -24.38 16.75 -15.85
N PHE A 56 -24.84 17.18 -17.03
CA PHE A 56 -25.73 18.33 -17.21
C PHE A 56 -27.19 17.97 -17.46
N ARG A 57 -27.52 16.67 -17.58
CA ARG A 57 -28.90 16.23 -17.85
C ARG A 57 -29.74 16.34 -16.58
N ASP A 58 -30.98 16.75 -16.74
CA ASP A 58 -31.99 16.69 -15.69
C ASP A 58 -32.18 15.24 -15.24
N GLU A 59 -32.13 15.01 -13.93
CA GLU A 59 -32.20 13.68 -13.31
C GLU A 59 -33.47 12.92 -13.70
N ALA A 60 -34.58 13.64 -13.85
CA ALA A 60 -35.86 13.07 -14.27
C ALA A 60 -35.83 12.52 -15.71
N LYS A 61 -34.83 12.92 -16.50
CA LYS A 61 -34.64 12.50 -17.91
C LYS A 61 -33.54 11.46 -18.09
N LEU A 62 -32.83 11.08 -17.02
CA LEU A 62 -31.82 10.02 -17.09
C LEU A 62 -32.50 8.65 -17.26
N THR A 63 -32.06 7.89 -18.26
CA THR A 63 -32.45 6.48 -18.42
C THR A 63 -31.72 5.60 -17.40
N ASP A 64 -32.12 4.34 -17.26
CA ASP A 64 -31.38 3.40 -16.38
C ASP A 64 -29.97 3.12 -16.90
N GLU A 65 -29.78 3.14 -18.23
CA GLU A 65 -28.47 3.04 -18.88
C GLU A 65 -27.58 4.24 -18.50
N ASP A 66 -28.13 5.46 -18.49
CA ASP A 66 -27.40 6.66 -18.06
C ASP A 66 -26.98 6.56 -16.59
N VAL A 67 -27.87 6.05 -15.72
CA VAL A 67 -27.58 5.87 -14.28
C VAL A 67 -26.45 4.86 -14.06
N ILE A 68 -26.44 3.75 -14.81
CA ILE A 68 -25.35 2.77 -14.78
C ILE A 68 -24.04 3.40 -15.27
N ALA A 69 -24.09 4.18 -16.35
CA ALA A 69 -22.92 4.90 -16.87
C ALA A 69 -22.34 5.88 -15.84
N LEU A 70 -23.17 6.66 -15.14
CA LEU A 70 -22.75 7.51 -14.03
C LEU A 70 -22.13 6.71 -12.88
N GLY A 71 -22.66 5.50 -12.59
CA GLY A 71 -22.07 4.58 -11.62
C GLY A 71 -20.64 4.15 -11.98
N TYR A 72 -20.37 3.85 -13.25
CA TYR A 72 -19.02 3.55 -13.73
C TYR A 72 -18.08 4.75 -13.65
N LEU A 73 -18.56 5.95 -14.01
CA LEU A 73 -17.78 7.19 -13.88
C LEU A 73 -17.44 7.49 -12.41
N GLU A 74 -18.37 7.25 -11.48
CA GLU A 74 -18.10 7.41 -10.05
C GLU A 74 -17.08 6.40 -9.52
N ARG A 75 -17.17 5.13 -9.95
CA ARG A 75 -16.15 4.10 -9.64
C ARG A 75 -14.78 4.51 -10.14
N ALA A 76 -14.68 4.99 -11.38
CA ALA A 76 -13.42 5.50 -11.94
C ALA A 76 -12.90 6.72 -11.18
N ARG A 77 -13.79 7.67 -10.83
CA ARG A 77 -13.45 8.89 -10.07
C ARG A 77 -12.83 8.56 -8.72
N VAL A 78 -13.41 7.64 -7.95
CA VAL A 78 -12.88 7.27 -6.62
C VAL A 78 -11.80 6.19 -6.68
N GLY A 79 -11.45 5.71 -7.88
CA GLY A 79 -10.45 4.65 -8.11
C GLY A 79 -10.87 3.29 -7.53
N LEU A 80 -12.16 2.98 -7.57
CA LEU A 80 -12.68 1.69 -7.14
C LEU A 80 -12.41 0.65 -8.25
N GLY A 81 -11.24 0.03 -8.16
CA GLY A 81 -10.71 -0.89 -9.17
C GLY A 81 -9.83 -0.20 -10.21
N SER A 82 -9.06 -1.00 -10.98
CA SER A 82 -8.30 -0.51 -12.13
C SER A 82 -9.25 0.07 -13.19
N PRO A 83 -8.95 1.23 -13.80
CA PRO A 83 -9.78 1.78 -14.87
C PRO A 83 -9.74 0.91 -16.13
N PHE A 84 -8.66 0.16 -16.39
CA PHE A 84 -8.61 -0.77 -17.52
C PHE A 84 -9.48 -2.00 -17.25
N ARG A 85 -9.55 -2.45 -15.98
CA ARG A 85 -10.57 -3.41 -15.53
C ARG A 85 -11.97 -2.85 -15.71
N LEU A 86 -12.23 -1.61 -15.28
CA LEU A 86 -13.54 -0.97 -15.46
C LEU A 86 -13.94 -0.88 -16.93
N VAL A 87 -13.03 -0.50 -17.83
CA VAL A 87 -13.29 -0.47 -19.28
C VAL A 87 -13.65 -1.87 -19.81
N ALA A 88 -12.96 -2.92 -19.36
CA ALA A 88 -13.31 -4.28 -19.74
C ALA A 88 -14.70 -4.70 -19.22
N TYR A 89 -15.08 -4.28 -18.01
CA TYR A 89 -16.44 -4.49 -17.50
C TYR A 89 -17.47 -3.73 -18.34
N ILE A 90 -17.23 -2.45 -18.63
CA ILE A 90 -18.11 -1.63 -19.48
C ILE A 90 -18.36 -2.31 -20.82
N ARG A 91 -17.32 -2.82 -21.48
CA ARG A 91 -17.44 -3.49 -22.79
C ARG A 91 -18.32 -4.74 -22.76
N GLN A 92 -18.45 -5.40 -21.61
CA GLN A 92 -19.20 -6.65 -21.46
C GLN A 92 -20.55 -6.47 -20.75
N ASP A 93 -20.86 -5.27 -20.23
CA ASP A 93 -22.07 -5.02 -19.47
C ASP A 93 -23.32 -5.00 -20.37
N ALA A 94 -24.09 -6.10 -20.34
CA ALA A 94 -25.31 -6.29 -21.13
C ALA A 94 -26.39 -5.21 -20.91
N ARG A 95 -26.31 -4.45 -19.82
CA ARG A 95 -27.24 -3.36 -19.49
C ARG A 95 -26.97 -2.09 -20.31
N LEU A 96 -25.82 -2.02 -20.97
CA LEU A 96 -25.41 -0.93 -21.84
C LEU A 96 -25.46 -1.36 -23.31
N THR A 97 -25.93 -0.48 -24.18
CA THR A 97 -25.85 -0.59 -25.64
C THR A 97 -24.40 -0.46 -26.12
N GLU A 98 -24.08 -1.03 -27.27
CA GLU A 98 -22.71 -1.02 -27.81
C GLU A 98 -22.14 0.42 -28.01
N GLU A 99 -23.00 1.35 -28.43
CA GLU A 99 -22.67 2.78 -28.57
C GLU A 99 -22.30 3.40 -27.22
N VAL A 100 -23.11 3.17 -26.18
CA VAL A 100 -22.84 3.68 -24.82
C VAL A 100 -21.60 3.03 -24.23
N ARG A 101 -21.39 1.72 -24.40
CA ARG A 101 -20.18 1.03 -23.93
C ARG A 101 -18.93 1.67 -24.51
N THR A 102 -18.93 1.94 -25.81
CA THR A 102 -17.80 2.56 -26.52
C THR A 102 -17.55 3.97 -26.00
N ARG A 103 -18.57 4.83 -25.99
CA ARG A 103 -18.43 6.21 -25.51
C ARG A 103 -17.99 6.29 -24.05
N LEU A 104 -18.58 5.46 -23.18
CA LEU A 104 -18.24 5.40 -21.76
C LEU A 104 -16.81 4.90 -21.52
N ALA A 105 -16.36 3.90 -22.27
CA ALA A 105 -14.98 3.43 -22.22
C ALA A 105 -14.00 4.57 -22.57
N TYR A 106 -14.27 5.32 -23.64
CA TYR A 106 -13.48 6.49 -24.01
C TYR A 106 -13.63 7.64 -22.99
N SER A 107 -14.78 7.82 -22.34
CA SER A 107 -14.93 8.76 -21.21
C SER A 107 -13.97 8.44 -20.08
N VAL A 108 -13.89 7.16 -19.66
CA VAL A 108 -12.97 6.73 -18.60
C VAL A 108 -11.52 6.99 -19.01
N LEU A 109 -11.10 6.57 -20.21
CA LEU A 109 -9.74 6.81 -20.70
C LEU A 109 -9.42 8.31 -20.76
N ARG A 110 -10.36 9.13 -21.20
CA ARG A 110 -10.20 10.59 -21.25
C ARG A 110 -10.06 11.20 -19.87
N ASP A 111 -10.83 10.75 -18.89
CA ASP A 111 -10.75 11.22 -17.51
C ASP A 111 -9.40 10.83 -16.86
N LEU A 112 -8.80 9.69 -17.23
CA LEU A 112 -7.43 9.36 -16.80
C LEU A 112 -6.39 10.34 -17.35
N LEU A 113 -6.50 10.72 -18.63
CA LEU A 113 -5.58 11.68 -19.26
C LEU A 113 -5.64 13.07 -18.59
N HIS A 114 -6.79 13.44 -18.04
CA HIS A 114 -7.01 14.68 -17.29
C HIS A 114 -6.86 14.53 -15.77
N GLU A 115 -6.34 13.39 -15.29
CA GLU A 115 -6.13 13.11 -13.86
C GLU A 115 -7.41 13.23 -13.01
N ARG A 116 -8.56 12.90 -13.60
CA ARG A 116 -9.89 12.94 -12.95
C ARG A 116 -10.28 11.62 -12.25
N GLY A 117 -9.58 10.52 -12.53
CA GLY A 117 -9.69 9.27 -11.78
C GLY A 117 -8.89 9.29 -10.47
N TYR A 118 -9.15 8.33 -9.57
CA TYR A 118 -8.40 8.13 -8.31
C TYR A 118 -8.35 9.36 -7.38
N GLN A 119 -9.44 10.12 -7.30
CA GLN A 119 -9.54 11.28 -6.43
C GLN A 119 -9.48 10.89 -4.95
N VAL A 120 -8.66 11.62 -4.18
CA VAL A 120 -8.53 11.47 -2.73
C VAL A 120 -9.20 12.65 -2.05
N ASP A 121 -10.09 12.37 -1.11
CA ASP A 121 -10.66 13.39 -0.23
C ASP A 121 -9.62 13.76 0.85
N PRO A 122 -9.15 15.02 0.93
CA PRO A 122 -8.14 15.44 1.92
C PRO A 122 -8.57 15.21 3.37
N ALA A 123 -9.88 15.08 3.63
CA ALA A 123 -10.41 14.85 4.97
C ALA A 123 -9.83 13.60 5.65
N VAL A 124 -9.43 12.58 4.88
CA VAL A 124 -8.78 11.37 5.41
C VAL A 124 -7.47 11.68 6.14
N LEU A 125 -6.82 12.79 5.81
CA LEU A 125 -5.54 13.23 6.38
C LEU A 125 -5.72 14.25 7.51
N HIS A 126 -6.94 14.68 7.86
CA HIS A 126 -7.18 15.66 8.94
C HIS A 126 -6.72 15.19 10.33
N GLY A 127 -6.61 13.88 10.55
CA GLY A 127 -6.06 13.34 11.80
C GLY A 127 -4.52 13.35 11.87
N LEU A 128 -3.82 13.63 10.76
CA LEU A 128 -2.37 13.81 10.77
C LEU A 128 -2.06 15.18 11.34
N ARG A 129 -1.10 15.20 12.26
CA ARG A 129 -0.68 16.39 12.99
C ARG A 129 0.80 16.64 12.78
N LEU A 130 1.16 17.91 12.75
CA LEU A 130 2.53 18.36 12.76
C LEU A 130 2.90 18.88 14.15
N SER A 131 4.09 18.53 14.63
CA SER A 131 4.61 18.98 15.92
C SER A 131 4.63 20.51 15.98
N GLY A 132 4.20 21.07 17.12
CA GLY A 132 4.22 22.53 17.35
C GLY A 132 3.17 23.33 16.57
N VAL A 133 2.24 22.70 15.84
CA VAL A 133 1.17 23.41 15.11
C VAL A 133 -0.17 23.28 15.83
N ALA A 134 -0.93 24.38 15.90
CA ALA A 134 -2.24 24.40 16.56
C ALA A 134 -3.28 23.50 15.85
N GLN A 135 -4.15 22.86 16.63
CA GLN A 135 -5.13 21.87 16.14
C GLN A 135 -6.23 22.43 15.21
N GLN A 136 -6.34 23.75 15.07
CA GLN A 136 -7.40 24.41 14.29
C GLN A 136 -7.06 24.56 12.79
N VAL A 137 -5.85 24.20 12.36
CA VAL A 137 -5.44 24.26 10.95
C VAL A 137 -5.87 22.96 10.25
N PRO A 138 -6.66 22.99 9.16
CA PRO A 138 -6.90 21.81 8.34
C PRO A 138 -5.59 21.41 7.63
N PHE A 139 -5.00 20.30 8.04
CA PHE A 139 -3.72 19.82 7.53
C PHE A 139 -3.84 18.95 6.27
N GLY A 140 -5.06 18.48 5.96
CA GLY A 140 -5.25 17.43 4.97
C GLY A 140 -4.78 17.82 3.58
N GLU A 141 -5.10 19.06 3.17
CA GLU A 141 -4.72 19.62 1.89
C GLU A 141 -3.20 19.77 1.75
N TYR A 142 -2.51 20.22 2.81
CA TYR A 142 -1.05 20.33 2.80
C TYR A 142 -0.35 18.97 2.71
N HIS A 143 -0.88 17.98 3.43
CA HIS A 143 -0.35 16.62 3.34
C HIS A 143 -0.60 16.01 1.97
N LEU A 144 -1.79 16.20 1.39
CA LEU A 144 -2.11 15.70 0.05
C LEU A 144 -1.22 16.35 -1.01
N ASP A 145 -1.09 17.67 -1.01
CA ASP A 145 -0.23 18.41 -1.94
C ASP A 145 1.25 17.97 -1.84
N LEU A 146 1.76 17.74 -0.63
CA LEU A 146 3.12 17.20 -0.45
C LEU A 146 3.26 15.79 -1.05
N ILE A 147 2.26 14.92 -0.84
CA ILE A 147 2.25 13.56 -1.38
C ILE A 147 2.21 13.59 -2.91
N GLU A 148 1.34 14.42 -3.48
CA GLU A 148 1.19 14.60 -4.93
C GLU A 148 2.48 15.09 -5.58
N ARG A 149 3.12 16.13 -5.01
CA ARG A 149 4.40 16.63 -5.49
C ARG A 149 5.51 15.60 -5.40
N THR A 150 5.64 14.92 -4.24
CA THR A 150 6.65 13.87 -4.05
C THR A 150 6.51 12.76 -5.08
N ILE A 151 5.27 12.35 -5.39
CA ILE A 151 5.00 11.31 -6.39
C ILE A 151 5.22 11.82 -7.82
N ALA A 152 4.87 13.08 -8.12
CA ALA A 152 5.06 13.67 -9.44
C ALA A 152 6.54 13.84 -9.80
N GLU A 153 7.37 14.28 -8.84
CA GLU A 153 8.80 14.53 -9.03
C GLU A 153 9.65 13.25 -9.08
N ALA A 154 9.12 12.13 -8.57
CA ALA A 154 9.85 10.87 -8.52
C ALA A 154 10.10 10.25 -9.92
N PRO A 155 11.19 9.48 -10.11
CA PRO A 155 11.50 8.83 -11.38
C PRO A 155 10.38 7.95 -11.92
N THR A 156 9.72 7.20 -11.04
CA THR A 156 8.52 6.40 -11.33
C THR A 156 7.48 6.61 -10.25
N ALA A 157 6.20 6.40 -10.59
CA ALA A 157 5.11 6.46 -9.61
C ALA A 157 5.33 5.51 -8.42
N LEU A 158 5.88 4.30 -8.65
CA LEU A 158 6.20 3.33 -7.60
C LEU A 158 7.30 3.85 -6.66
N SER A 159 8.37 4.44 -7.22
CA SER A 159 9.42 5.06 -6.38
C SER A 159 8.88 6.24 -5.56
N GLY A 160 7.94 7.02 -6.11
CA GLY A 160 7.25 8.11 -5.42
C GLY A 160 6.35 7.63 -4.29
N GLU A 161 5.52 6.62 -4.54
CA GLU A 161 4.68 5.96 -3.52
C GLU A 161 5.52 5.53 -2.32
N ARG A 162 6.66 4.91 -2.61
CA ARG A 162 7.58 4.39 -1.60
C ARG A 162 8.39 5.49 -0.89
N ALA A 163 8.81 6.53 -1.62
CA ALA A 163 9.43 7.71 -1.07
C ALA A 163 8.51 8.40 -0.04
N VAL A 164 7.23 8.59 -0.35
CA VAL A 164 6.24 9.15 0.59
C VAL A 164 6.16 8.29 1.85
N ARG A 165 5.99 6.96 1.70
CA ARG A 165 5.91 6.04 2.85
C ARG A 165 7.17 6.10 3.72
N LEU A 166 8.35 6.15 3.11
CA LEU A 166 9.63 6.29 3.81
C LEU A 166 9.75 7.65 4.51
N GLY A 167 9.40 8.75 3.84
CA GLY A 167 9.46 10.10 4.40
C GLY A 167 8.56 10.28 5.61
N TYR A 168 7.32 9.79 5.55
CA TYR A 168 6.41 9.80 6.70
C TYR A 168 6.85 8.84 7.81
N MET A 169 7.46 7.70 7.50
CA MET A 169 8.04 6.82 8.53
C MET A 169 9.17 7.54 9.29
N LEU A 170 10.06 8.22 8.57
CA LEU A 170 11.15 9.02 9.15
C LEU A 170 10.58 10.18 9.99
N ALA A 171 9.64 10.95 9.46
CA ALA A 171 9.01 12.06 10.18
C ALA A 171 8.21 11.62 11.41
N ARG A 172 7.60 10.43 11.39
CA ARG A 172 6.95 9.84 12.57
C ARG A 172 7.97 9.39 13.62
N THR A 173 9.07 8.78 13.19
CA THR A 173 10.16 8.37 14.08
C THR A 173 10.76 9.57 14.79
N GLU A 174 10.99 10.66 14.05
CA GLU A 174 11.46 11.92 14.61
C GLU A 174 10.44 12.57 15.56
N GLY A 175 9.15 12.30 15.37
CA GLY A 175 8.05 12.96 16.10
C GLY A 175 7.54 14.24 15.46
N THR A 176 7.99 14.57 14.24
CA THR A 176 7.52 15.71 13.43
C THR A 176 6.09 15.49 12.95
N ALA A 177 5.77 14.28 12.48
CA ALA A 177 4.42 13.88 12.08
C ALA A 177 3.83 12.91 13.13
N THR A 178 2.62 13.18 13.60
CA THR A 178 1.93 12.37 14.62
C THR A 178 0.45 12.21 14.29
N GLY A 179 -0.30 11.43 15.09
CA GLY A 179 -1.74 11.25 14.92
C GLY A 179 -2.11 10.00 14.12
N THR A 180 -2.83 10.18 13.00
CA THR A 180 -3.40 9.10 12.16
C THR A 180 -2.43 7.93 11.90
N PRO A 181 -2.92 6.67 11.85
CA PRO A 181 -2.10 5.51 11.50
C PRO A 181 -1.32 5.67 10.18
N ALA A 182 -0.08 5.14 10.13
CA ALA A 182 0.74 5.13 8.90
C ALA A 182 0.05 4.45 7.70
N SER A 183 -0.91 3.56 7.96
CA SER A 183 -1.71 2.93 6.91
C SER A 183 -2.47 3.94 6.07
N VAL A 184 -2.98 5.04 6.66
CA VAL A 184 -3.73 6.06 5.90
C VAL A 184 -2.86 6.80 4.91
N VAL A 185 -1.65 7.21 5.32
CA VAL A 185 -0.66 7.80 4.40
C VAL A 185 -0.33 6.81 3.28
N SER A 186 -0.18 5.53 3.63
CA SER A 186 0.11 4.49 2.65
C SER A 186 -1.03 4.32 1.65
N TYR A 187 -2.30 4.39 2.09
CA TYR A 187 -3.45 4.36 1.20
C TYR A 187 -3.48 5.57 0.25
N VAL A 188 -3.30 6.79 0.77
CA VAL A 188 -3.28 8.01 -0.06
C VAL A 188 -2.14 7.96 -1.08
N ALA A 189 -0.92 7.63 -0.65
CA ALA A 189 0.23 7.51 -1.54
C ALA A 189 -0.02 6.49 -2.66
N SER A 190 -0.72 5.39 -2.35
CA SER A 190 -1.06 4.36 -3.34
C SER A 190 -2.06 4.89 -4.37
N MET A 191 -3.12 5.57 -3.94
CA MET A 191 -4.12 6.16 -4.85
C MET A 191 -3.50 7.19 -5.78
N VAL A 192 -2.67 8.09 -5.25
CA VAL A 192 -1.99 9.13 -6.05
C VAL A 192 -1.00 8.49 -7.05
N ALA A 193 -0.28 7.45 -6.63
CA ALA A 193 0.60 6.70 -7.53
C ALA A 193 -0.16 5.91 -8.59
N ASP A 194 -1.31 5.34 -8.25
CA ASP A 194 -2.19 4.63 -9.18
C ASP A 194 -2.81 5.59 -10.20
N ARG A 195 -3.19 6.81 -9.79
CA ARG A 195 -3.60 7.90 -10.71
C ARG A 195 -2.53 8.17 -11.77
N ARG A 196 -1.28 8.34 -11.34
CA ARG A 196 -0.14 8.57 -12.24
C ARG A 196 0.11 7.36 -13.15
N ARG A 197 0.15 6.13 -12.60
CA ARG A 197 0.35 4.90 -13.39
C ARG A 197 -0.73 4.72 -14.44
N ALA A 198 -2.00 4.89 -14.07
CA ALA A 198 -3.13 4.77 -14.98
C ALA A 198 -3.06 5.79 -16.12
N ARG A 199 -2.66 7.05 -15.84
CA ARG A 199 -2.45 8.07 -16.88
C ARG A 199 -1.32 7.68 -17.83
N GLU A 200 -0.18 7.26 -17.29
CA GLU A 200 0.98 6.85 -18.09
C GLU A 200 0.66 5.64 -18.96
N ASP A 201 -0.02 4.64 -18.40
CA ASP A 201 -0.48 3.43 -19.08
C ASP A 201 -1.51 3.75 -20.19
N ALA A 202 -2.48 4.63 -19.93
CA ALA A 202 -3.48 5.03 -20.92
C ALA A 202 -2.82 5.80 -22.08
N THR A 203 -1.87 6.66 -21.76
CA THR A 203 -1.08 7.38 -22.76
C THR A 203 -0.27 6.41 -23.64
N GLU A 204 0.36 5.41 -23.03
CA GLU A 204 1.15 4.39 -23.73
C GLU A 204 0.27 3.51 -24.63
N LEU A 205 -0.88 3.08 -24.12
CA LEU A 205 -1.89 2.32 -24.86
C LEU A 205 -2.33 3.08 -26.11
N LEU A 206 -2.77 4.33 -25.96
CA LEU A 206 -3.30 5.14 -27.05
C LEU A 206 -2.22 5.45 -28.11
N ARG A 207 -0.98 5.73 -27.69
CA ARG A 207 0.14 5.92 -28.63
C ARG A 207 0.48 4.64 -29.37
N SER A 208 0.49 3.51 -28.68
CA SER A 208 0.78 2.23 -29.31
C SER A 208 -0.31 1.83 -30.30
N ALA A 209 -1.58 2.08 -29.97
CA ALA A 209 -2.70 1.85 -30.87
C ALA A 209 -2.63 2.77 -32.10
N ALA A 210 -2.34 4.06 -31.90
CA ALA A 210 -2.14 5.01 -32.99
C ALA A 210 -1.00 4.57 -33.94
N ALA A 211 0.14 4.15 -33.38
CA ALA A 211 1.29 3.71 -34.16
C ALA A 211 1.03 2.41 -34.94
N ALA A 212 0.17 1.54 -34.41
CA ALA A 212 -0.19 0.27 -35.04
C ALA A 212 -1.42 0.37 -35.97
N GLY A 213 -2.16 1.49 -35.96
CA GLY A 213 -3.45 1.60 -36.63
C GLY A 213 -4.51 0.63 -36.06
N ALA A 214 -4.42 0.31 -34.76
CA ALA A 214 -5.30 -0.63 -34.08
C ALA A 214 -6.36 0.09 -33.23
N ASP A 215 -7.49 -0.57 -32.94
CA ASP A 215 -8.47 -0.06 -31.98
C ASP A 215 -7.88 -0.08 -30.56
N PRO A 216 -7.79 1.07 -29.86
CA PRO A 216 -7.35 1.13 -28.47
C PRO A 216 -8.10 0.17 -27.53
N LEU A 217 -9.39 -0.06 -27.74
CA LEU A 217 -10.21 -0.90 -26.85
C LEU A 217 -9.93 -2.40 -27.04
N GLU A 218 -9.64 -2.85 -28.26
CA GLU A 218 -9.17 -4.23 -28.53
C GLU A 218 -7.76 -4.46 -28.02
N GLN A 219 -6.88 -3.45 -28.22
CA GLN A 219 -5.52 -3.51 -27.73
C GLN A 219 -5.47 -3.55 -26.20
N LEU A 220 -6.37 -2.82 -25.52
CA LEU A 220 -6.52 -2.86 -24.06
C LEU A 220 -6.79 -4.28 -23.56
N GLU A 221 -7.73 -5.01 -24.16
CA GLU A 221 -8.05 -6.39 -23.76
C GLU A 221 -6.86 -7.32 -23.95
N THR A 222 -6.07 -7.12 -24.99
CA THR A 222 -4.82 -7.84 -25.22
C THR A 222 -3.78 -7.51 -24.14
N TRP A 223 -3.56 -6.23 -23.85
CA TRP A 223 -2.62 -5.79 -22.82
C TRP A 223 -2.99 -6.26 -21.41
N ARG A 224 -4.29 -6.36 -21.09
CA ARG A 224 -4.75 -6.95 -19.83
C ARG A 224 -4.40 -8.44 -19.75
N ARG A 225 -4.67 -9.21 -20.81
CA ARG A 225 -4.31 -10.65 -20.86
C ARG A 225 -2.80 -10.88 -20.75
N GLU A 226 -2.01 -9.96 -21.29
CA GLU A 226 -0.53 -9.97 -21.23
C GLU A 226 0.05 -9.32 -19.97
N LEU A 227 -0.79 -8.84 -19.03
CA LEU A 227 -0.36 -8.19 -17.77
C LEU A 227 0.59 -7.00 -18.00
N ARG A 228 0.29 -6.17 -19.01
CA ARG A 228 1.16 -5.04 -19.42
C ARG A 228 0.93 -3.77 -18.60
N PHE A 229 -0.27 -3.58 -18.06
CA PHE A 229 -0.62 -2.37 -17.31
C PHE A 229 0.14 -2.30 -15.98
N ARG A 230 0.92 -1.24 -15.79
CA ARG A 230 1.68 -0.99 -14.57
C ARG A 230 0.78 -0.75 -13.36
N VAL A 231 -0.38 -0.12 -13.55
CA VAL A 231 -1.35 0.10 -12.47
C VAL A 231 -2.00 -1.20 -11.99
N GLU A 232 -2.04 -2.24 -12.83
CA GLU A 232 -2.58 -3.56 -12.46
C GLU A 232 -1.51 -4.51 -11.92
N ARG A 233 -0.22 -4.13 -11.95
CA ARG A 233 0.87 -4.98 -11.44
C ARG A 233 1.00 -4.89 -9.91
N PRO A 234 1.27 -6.02 -9.23
CA PRO A 234 1.51 -6.01 -7.78
C PRO A 234 2.72 -5.15 -7.38
N ALA A 235 2.57 -4.37 -6.31
CA ALA A 235 3.62 -3.50 -5.77
C ALA A 235 4.76 -4.27 -5.05
N LEU A 236 4.56 -5.57 -4.80
CA LEU A 236 5.52 -6.45 -4.13
C LEU A 236 6.69 -6.88 -5.02
N ALA A 237 6.63 -6.60 -6.33
CA ALA A 237 7.77 -6.84 -7.23
C ALA A 237 9.03 -6.09 -6.75
N GLY A 238 10.20 -6.70 -6.96
CA GLY A 238 11.49 -6.10 -6.60
C GLY A 238 11.72 -4.76 -7.30
N LEU A 239 12.35 -3.81 -6.61
CA LEU A 239 12.70 -2.52 -7.19
C LEU A 239 13.88 -2.63 -8.15
N THR A 240 13.83 -1.86 -9.23
CA THR A 240 15.02 -1.55 -10.01
C THR A 240 15.97 -0.62 -9.23
N PRO A 241 17.29 -0.59 -9.55
CA PRO A 241 18.21 0.35 -8.91
C PRO A 241 17.77 1.82 -9.00
N ARG A 242 17.22 2.22 -10.15
CA ARG A 242 16.69 3.57 -10.37
C ARG A 242 15.53 3.91 -9.44
N GLU A 243 14.63 2.95 -9.21
CA GLU A 243 13.50 3.13 -8.31
C GLU A 243 13.92 3.19 -6.84
N GLU A 244 14.91 2.38 -6.45
CA GLU A 244 15.45 2.43 -5.09
C GLU A 244 16.21 3.73 -4.82
N ILE A 245 16.96 4.25 -5.79
CA ILE A 245 17.57 5.59 -5.70
C ILE A 245 16.49 6.65 -5.52
N GLY A 246 15.40 6.56 -6.29
CA GLY A 246 14.24 7.44 -6.18
C GLY A 246 13.56 7.37 -4.81
N GLU A 247 13.32 6.15 -4.29
CA GLU A 247 12.77 5.91 -2.96
C GLU A 247 13.65 6.55 -1.88
N ALA A 248 14.95 6.29 -1.91
CA ALA A 248 15.89 6.76 -0.90
C ALA A 248 16.01 8.30 -0.86
N ARG A 249 16.20 8.94 -2.02
CA ARG A 249 16.34 10.39 -2.12
C ARG A 249 15.03 11.11 -1.82
N GLY A 250 13.94 10.65 -2.46
CA GLY A 250 12.61 11.24 -2.27
C GLY A 250 12.11 11.07 -0.84
N GLY A 251 12.41 9.95 -0.18
CA GLY A 251 12.04 9.72 1.21
C GLY A 251 12.72 10.69 2.17
N ALA A 252 14.04 10.90 2.01
CA ALA A 252 14.76 11.89 2.81
C ALA A 252 14.25 13.32 2.57
N GLN A 253 14.01 13.70 1.31
CA GLN A 253 13.46 15.01 0.93
C GLN A 253 12.02 15.22 1.45
N SER A 254 11.19 14.17 1.46
CA SER A 254 9.83 14.23 1.97
C SER A 254 9.81 14.43 3.50
N ALA A 255 10.71 13.77 4.24
CA ALA A 255 10.89 13.98 5.68
C ALA A 255 11.34 15.42 6.00
N GLU A 256 12.31 15.95 5.25
CA GLU A 256 12.72 17.37 5.34
C GLU A 256 11.54 18.32 5.04
N SER A 257 10.78 18.03 3.99
CA SER A 257 9.63 18.86 3.59
C SER A 257 8.53 18.90 4.67
N LEU A 258 8.33 17.80 5.40
CA LEU A 258 7.43 17.75 6.56
C LEU A 258 7.93 18.62 7.72
N ARG A 259 9.24 18.64 7.99
CA ARG A 259 9.84 19.54 9.01
C ARG A 259 9.68 21.00 8.63
N MET A 260 10.03 21.38 7.40
CA MET A 260 9.85 22.74 6.90
C MET A 260 8.37 23.17 6.94
N LEU A 261 7.44 22.25 6.62
CA LEU A 261 6.01 22.50 6.72
C LEU A 261 5.57 22.78 8.17
N ALA A 262 6.04 21.96 9.13
CA ALA A 262 5.78 22.17 10.55
C ALA A 262 6.29 23.54 11.02
N GLN A 263 7.58 23.85 10.76
CA GLN A 263 8.19 25.14 11.11
C GLN A 263 7.40 26.33 10.54
N ARG A 264 7.03 26.26 9.25
CA ARG A 264 6.28 27.33 8.58
C ARG A 264 4.92 27.55 9.21
N LEU A 265 4.20 26.48 9.56
CA LEU A 265 2.85 26.57 10.13
C LEU A 265 2.84 26.95 11.62
N SER A 266 3.93 26.71 12.34
CA SER A 266 4.09 27.11 13.75
C SER A 266 4.41 28.60 13.94
N ALA A 267 4.82 29.33 12.90
CA ALA A 267 5.22 30.73 13.02
C ALA A 267 4.05 31.68 13.37
N PRO A 268 4.15 32.57 14.38
CA PRO A 268 3.04 33.42 14.86
C PRO A 268 2.43 34.40 13.85
N ARG A 269 3.08 34.62 12.70
CA ARG A 269 2.63 35.53 11.62
C ARG A 269 2.43 34.83 10.28
N SER A 270 2.44 33.50 10.26
CA SER A 270 2.22 32.75 9.04
C SER A 270 0.77 32.90 8.58
N ARG A 271 0.53 33.93 7.76
CA ARG A 271 -0.59 33.95 6.81
C ARG A 271 -0.24 32.99 5.67
N VAL A 272 -0.11 31.70 5.99
CA VAL A 272 -0.09 30.71 4.91
C VAL A 272 -1.50 30.75 4.34
N GLN A 273 -1.63 31.42 3.20
CA GLN A 273 -2.79 31.22 2.36
C GLN A 273 -2.80 29.72 2.06
N VAL A 274 -3.82 29.01 2.55
CA VAL A 274 -4.24 27.78 1.91
C VAL A 274 -4.34 28.18 0.44
N ALA A 275 -3.52 27.58 -0.43
CA ALA A 275 -3.71 27.75 -1.87
C ALA A 275 -5.21 27.56 -2.09
N PRO A 276 -5.93 28.52 -2.71
CA PRO A 276 -7.39 28.44 -2.83
C PRO A 276 -7.68 27.02 -3.25
N GLY A 277 -8.30 26.26 -2.33
CA GLY A 277 -8.32 24.80 -2.42
C GLY A 277 -8.77 24.53 -3.83
N HIS A 278 -7.92 23.87 -4.63
CA HIS A 278 -8.21 23.61 -6.04
C HIS A 278 -9.69 23.34 -6.11
N ASP A 279 -10.47 24.25 -6.72
CA ASP A 279 -11.92 24.15 -6.76
C ASP A 279 -12.17 22.68 -7.06
N PHE A 280 -12.70 21.95 -6.08
CA PHE A 280 -12.69 20.49 -6.10
C PHE A 280 -13.75 20.11 -7.13
N TRP A 281 -13.43 20.29 -8.40
CA TRP A 281 -14.22 19.99 -9.57
C TRP A 281 -14.24 18.47 -9.65
N GLY A 282 -15.18 17.93 -8.88
CA GLY A 282 -15.39 16.52 -8.69
C GLY A 282 -16.35 16.29 -7.54
N GLY A 283 -17.44 17.06 -7.46
CA GLY A 283 -18.66 16.55 -6.85
C GLY A 283 -18.91 15.12 -7.34
N THR A 284 -19.51 14.28 -6.51
CA THR A 284 -19.88 12.93 -6.94
C THR A 284 -20.68 12.99 -8.24
N TRP A 285 -20.47 12.05 -9.16
CA TRP A 285 -21.32 11.91 -10.35
C TRP A 285 -22.76 11.51 -9.99
N LEU A 286 -22.98 11.07 -8.75
CA LEU A 286 -24.25 10.55 -8.28
C LEU A 286 -24.88 11.53 -7.30
N THR A 287 -25.87 12.27 -7.77
CA THR A 287 -26.79 12.99 -6.88
C THR A 287 -27.59 12.00 -6.03
N PRO A 288 -28.21 12.42 -4.92
CA PRO A 288 -28.93 11.50 -4.03
C PRO A 288 -29.97 10.63 -4.75
N GLU A 289 -30.72 11.23 -5.67
CA GLU A 289 -31.76 10.61 -6.48
C GLU A 289 -31.17 9.59 -7.46
N VAL A 290 -30.10 9.95 -8.16
CA VAL A 290 -29.37 9.04 -9.06
C VAL A 290 -28.75 7.89 -8.27
N ALA A 291 -28.22 8.15 -7.08
CA ALA A 291 -27.64 7.14 -6.21
C ALA A 291 -28.69 6.16 -5.66
N GLU A 292 -29.90 6.62 -5.33
CA GLU A 292 -31.04 5.74 -5.00
C GLU A 292 -31.42 4.85 -6.18
N ARG A 293 -31.54 5.42 -7.38
CA ARG A 293 -31.84 4.65 -8.61
C ARG A 293 -30.75 3.62 -8.89
N LEU A 294 -29.47 3.98 -8.79
CA LEU A 294 -28.36 3.06 -8.97
C LEU A 294 -28.40 1.92 -7.93
N ALA A 295 -28.70 2.24 -6.67
CA ALA A 295 -28.85 1.21 -5.64
C ALA A 295 -29.96 0.20 -5.97
N SER A 296 -31.10 0.65 -6.50
CA SER A 296 -32.20 -0.20 -6.95
C SER A 296 -31.82 -1.09 -8.15
N LEU A 297 -31.13 -0.52 -9.14
CA LEU A 297 -30.62 -1.27 -10.31
C LEU A 297 -29.60 -2.33 -9.89
N ALA A 298 -28.66 -1.97 -9.01
CA ALA A 298 -27.66 -2.89 -8.46
C ALA A 298 -28.27 -3.96 -7.55
N GLN A 299 -29.41 -3.67 -6.91
CA GLN A 299 -30.18 -4.68 -6.17
C GLN A 299 -30.80 -5.70 -7.12
N THR A 300 -31.42 -5.22 -8.20
CA THR A 300 -32.07 -6.07 -9.21
C THR A 300 -31.08 -6.97 -9.94
N HIS A 301 -29.88 -6.45 -10.25
CA HIS A 301 -28.85 -7.24 -10.92
C HIS A 301 -28.18 -8.28 -10.00
N ASP A 302 -28.22 -8.04 -8.69
CA ASP A 302 -27.76 -8.94 -7.64
C ASP A 302 -26.36 -9.54 -7.86
N TYR A 303 -25.36 -8.66 -8.00
CA TYR A 303 -23.97 -9.04 -8.15
C TYR A 303 -23.40 -9.62 -6.84
N PRO A 304 -22.54 -10.67 -6.87
CA PRO A 304 -21.88 -11.22 -5.69
C PRO A 304 -21.10 -10.17 -4.90
N ALA A 305 -20.92 -10.44 -3.60
CA ALA A 305 -20.10 -9.59 -2.75
C ALA A 305 -18.62 -9.62 -3.17
N GLN A 306 -17.98 -8.46 -3.08
CA GLN A 306 -16.57 -8.26 -3.43
C GLN A 306 -15.80 -7.97 -2.15
N ALA A 307 -14.98 -8.93 -1.73
CA ALA A 307 -14.34 -8.90 -0.41
C ALA A 307 -13.57 -7.61 -0.10
N PRO A 308 -12.80 -7.01 -1.03
CA PRO A 308 -12.16 -5.71 -0.79
C PRO A 308 -13.13 -4.60 -0.32
N VAL A 309 -14.34 -4.57 -0.88
CA VAL A 309 -15.37 -3.58 -0.55
C VAL A 309 -16.04 -3.92 0.77
N ALA A 310 -16.57 -5.15 0.88
CA ALA A 310 -17.30 -5.60 2.06
C ALA A 310 -16.43 -5.55 3.32
N VAL A 311 -15.14 -5.92 3.23
CA VAL A 311 -14.23 -5.89 4.36
C VAL A 311 -13.81 -4.47 4.74
N ALA A 312 -13.62 -3.57 3.77
CA ALA A 312 -13.38 -2.15 4.07
C ALA A 312 -14.55 -1.55 4.87
N VAL A 313 -15.79 -1.91 4.53
CA VAL A 313 -16.97 -1.51 5.30
C VAL A 313 -16.99 -2.18 6.68
N ALA A 314 -16.75 -3.50 6.74
CA ALA A 314 -16.81 -4.27 7.99
C ALA A 314 -15.79 -3.79 9.04
N ILE A 315 -14.53 -3.56 8.66
CA ILE A 315 -13.47 -3.07 9.58
C ILE A 315 -13.83 -1.69 10.15
N ASN A 316 -14.58 -0.88 9.40
CA ASN A 316 -14.97 0.45 9.82
C ASN A 316 -16.33 0.54 10.50
N ARG A 317 -17.11 -0.54 10.50
CA ARG A 317 -18.50 -0.62 10.99
C ARG A 317 -18.66 0.01 12.36
N ASP A 318 -17.90 -0.45 13.35
CA ASP A 318 -18.07 0.00 14.74
C ASP A 318 -17.73 1.49 14.91
N GLY A 319 -16.69 1.97 14.22
CA GLY A 319 -16.34 3.39 14.22
C GLY A 319 -17.37 4.27 13.47
N LEU A 320 -18.05 3.72 12.47
CA LEU A 320 -19.09 4.42 11.72
C LEU A 320 -20.41 4.48 12.51
N LEU A 321 -20.85 3.36 13.09
CA LEU A 321 -22.11 3.23 13.82
C LEU A 321 -22.02 3.75 15.27
N GLY A 322 -20.86 3.59 15.92
CA GLY A 322 -20.63 3.94 17.31
C GLY A 322 -20.36 5.42 17.60
N ARG A 323 -20.48 6.30 16.59
CA ARG A 323 -20.25 7.75 16.78
C ARG A 323 -21.32 8.33 17.71
N ARG A 324 -20.86 9.06 18.73
CA ARG A 324 -21.73 9.75 19.69
C ARG A 324 -22.35 11.01 19.06
N GLY A 325 -23.52 11.41 19.55
CA GLY A 325 -24.19 12.64 19.13
C GLY A 325 -24.90 12.57 17.78
N LEU A 326 -25.13 11.36 17.24
CA LEU A 326 -25.94 11.19 16.03
C LEU A 326 -27.44 11.27 16.35
N GLU A 327 -28.20 11.81 15.42
CA GLU A 327 -29.66 11.68 15.38
C GLU A 327 -30.06 10.26 14.93
N GLU A 328 -31.32 9.88 15.16
CA GLU A 328 -31.81 8.53 14.83
C GLU A 328 -31.77 8.24 13.32
N TRP A 329 -32.16 9.21 12.49
CA TRP A 329 -32.10 9.06 11.04
C TRP A 329 -30.66 8.92 10.53
N GLN A 330 -29.69 9.62 11.13
CA GLN A 330 -28.27 9.47 10.79
C GLN A 330 -27.75 8.07 11.12
N ARG A 331 -28.16 7.51 12.27
CA ARG A 331 -27.87 6.11 12.61
C ARG A 331 -28.48 5.14 11.60
N ALA A 332 -29.73 5.39 11.19
CA ALA A 332 -30.40 4.56 10.20
C ALA A 332 -29.70 4.59 8.84
N GLU A 333 -29.31 5.76 8.32
CA GLU A 333 -28.59 5.88 7.05
C GLU A 333 -27.22 5.20 7.08
N ARG A 334 -26.46 5.35 8.18
CA ARG A 334 -25.19 4.65 8.34
C ARG A 334 -25.36 3.13 8.44
N LYS A 335 -26.41 2.66 9.09
CA LYS A 335 -26.74 1.23 9.13
C LYS A 335 -27.08 0.71 7.73
N ARG A 336 -27.89 1.44 6.96
CA ARG A 336 -28.21 1.10 5.56
C ARG A 336 -26.94 1.03 4.70
N PHE A 337 -26.02 1.98 4.85
CA PHE A 337 -24.72 1.94 4.18
C PHE A 337 -23.97 0.64 4.51
N VAL A 338 -23.82 0.30 5.80
CA VAL A 338 -23.12 -0.92 6.23
C VAL A 338 -23.77 -2.19 5.65
N ASP A 339 -25.09 -2.25 5.62
CA ASP A 339 -25.83 -3.44 5.18
C ASP A 339 -25.83 -3.60 3.64
N ALA A 340 -25.73 -2.50 2.88
CA ALA A 340 -25.85 -2.51 1.42
C ALA A 340 -24.51 -2.49 0.66
N ALA A 341 -23.45 -1.93 1.26
CA ALA A 341 -22.21 -1.58 0.56
C ALA A 341 -21.19 -2.73 0.49
N PHE A 342 -21.51 -3.80 -0.23
CA PHE A 342 -20.65 -5.00 -0.32
C PHE A 342 -20.15 -5.33 -1.73
N SER A 343 -20.60 -4.62 -2.76
CA SER A 343 -20.09 -4.69 -4.13
C SER A 343 -19.84 -3.27 -4.64
N GLU A 344 -19.00 -3.12 -5.67
CA GLU A 344 -18.51 -1.83 -6.16
C GLU A 344 -19.64 -0.87 -6.56
N GLU A 345 -20.65 -1.36 -7.27
CA GLU A 345 -21.80 -0.57 -7.72
C GLU A 345 -22.70 -0.16 -6.55
N ARG A 346 -23.02 -1.10 -5.64
CA ARG A 346 -23.80 -0.80 -4.43
C ARG A 346 -23.03 0.13 -3.50
N PHE A 347 -21.71 0.01 -3.44
CA PHE A 347 -20.84 0.81 -2.59
C PHE A 347 -20.83 2.28 -3.01
N VAL A 348 -20.62 2.59 -4.29
CA VAL A 348 -20.62 4.00 -4.74
C VAL A 348 -22.01 4.63 -4.58
N ALA A 349 -23.07 3.87 -4.87
CA ALA A 349 -24.45 4.34 -4.65
C ALA A 349 -24.70 4.65 -3.15
N ALA A 350 -24.38 3.72 -2.26
CA ALA A 350 -24.58 3.91 -0.82
C ALA A 350 -23.68 5.00 -0.24
N ALA A 351 -22.42 5.11 -0.68
CA ALA A 351 -21.49 6.14 -0.25
C ALA A 351 -21.96 7.55 -0.66
N SER A 352 -22.43 7.72 -1.90
CA SER A 352 -22.95 9.01 -2.37
C SER A 352 -24.20 9.44 -1.61
N ARG A 353 -25.13 8.52 -1.33
CA ARG A 353 -26.29 8.79 -0.48
C ARG A 353 -25.91 9.19 0.94
N LEU A 354 -24.99 8.46 1.57
CA LEU A 354 -24.56 8.77 2.92
C LEU A 354 -23.82 10.12 2.97
N ARG A 355 -23.01 10.44 1.95
CA ARG A 355 -22.33 11.73 1.86
C ARG A 355 -23.31 12.90 1.77
N ALA A 356 -24.38 12.75 0.99
CA ALA A 356 -25.37 13.80 0.82
C ALA A 356 -26.27 14.00 2.05
N SER A 357 -26.65 12.91 2.72
CA SER A 357 -27.49 12.95 3.91
C SER A 357 -26.73 13.34 5.17
N ASP A 358 -25.45 12.98 5.28
CA ASP A 358 -24.62 13.21 6.46
C ASP A 358 -23.37 14.02 6.09
N ALA A 359 -23.57 15.29 5.71
CA ALA A 359 -22.47 16.23 5.41
C ALA A 359 -21.49 16.41 6.59
N GLY A 360 -21.91 16.05 7.82
CA GLY A 360 -21.10 16.02 9.04
C GLY A 360 -20.42 14.67 9.33
N SER A 361 -20.46 13.70 8.41
CA SER A 361 -19.98 12.31 8.57
C SER A 361 -18.50 12.18 8.97
N GLY A 362 -17.73 13.27 8.91
CA GLY A 362 -16.34 13.32 9.34
C GLY A 362 -15.43 12.48 8.42
N PRO A 363 -14.17 12.23 8.79
CA PRO A 363 -13.20 11.58 7.90
C PRO A 363 -13.47 10.09 7.66
N ARG A 364 -14.48 9.50 8.32
CA ARG A 364 -14.69 8.05 8.35
C ARG A 364 -15.21 7.50 7.02
N LEU A 365 -16.23 8.11 6.41
CA LEU A 365 -16.72 7.68 5.10
C LEU A 365 -15.64 7.86 4.01
N PRO A 366 -14.97 9.02 3.91
CA PRO A 366 -13.81 9.17 3.03
C PRO A 366 -12.73 8.10 3.24
N LEU A 367 -12.44 7.72 4.49
CA LEU A 367 -11.48 6.66 4.79
C LEU A 367 -11.96 5.28 4.29
N ILE A 368 -13.24 4.97 4.43
CA ILE A 368 -13.82 3.71 3.91
C ILE A 368 -13.71 3.66 2.39
N VAL A 369 -14.03 4.76 1.69
CA VAL A 369 -13.87 4.89 0.23
C VAL A 369 -12.41 4.67 -0.17
N LEU A 370 -11.49 5.38 0.48
CA LEU A 370 -10.05 5.24 0.25
C LEU A 370 -9.58 3.78 0.47
N GLN A 371 -9.99 3.14 1.56
CA GLN A 371 -9.61 1.77 1.87
C GLN A 371 -10.19 0.77 0.87
N ALA A 372 -11.46 0.88 0.50
CA ALA A 372 -12.08 0.04 -0.51
C ALA A 372 -11.33 0.14 -1.85
N SER A 373 -11.04 1.37 -2.30
CA SER A 373 -10.29 1.62 -3.53
C SER A 373 -8.89 0.99 -3.50
N VAL A 374 -8.15 1.13 -2.38
CA VAL A 374 -6.82 0.52 -2.26
C VAL A 374 -6.90 -1.00 -2.15
N PHE A 375 -7.86 -1.56 -1.42
CA PHE A 375 -8.04 -3.02 -1.32
C PHE A 375 -8.35 -3.64 -2.68
N MET A 376 -9.04 -2.92 -3.57
CA MET A 376 -9.32 -3.37 -4.94
C MET A 376 -8.08 -3.53 -5.83
N ARG A 377 -6.89 -3.05 -5.42
CA ARG A 377 -5.63 -3.34 -6.14
C ARG A 377 -5.35 -4.83 -6.25
N GLY A 378 -5.72 -5.63 -5.24
CA GLY A 378 -5.59 -7.08 -5.31
C GLY A 378 -6.44 -7.70 -6.43
N TRP A 379 -7.54 -7.05 -6.80
CA TRP A 379 -8.52 -7.50 -7.80
C TRP A 379 -8.38 -6.77 -9.13
N SER A 380 -7.30 -5.99 -9.33
CA SER A 380 -7.09 -5.20 -10.55
C SER A 380 -7.04 -6.04 -11.83
N GLN A 381 -6.60 -7.29 -11.71
CA GLN A 381 -6.48 -8.25 -12.82
C GLN A 381 -7.69 -9.20 -12.94
N GLU A 382 -8.74 -8.99 -12.14
CA GLU A 382 -9.98 -9.75 -12.30
C GLU A 382 -10.54 -9.53 -13.70
N GLU A 383 -10.89 -10.64 -14.35
CA GLU A 383 -11.62 -10.58 -15.60
C GLU A 383 -13.10 -10.30 -15.33
N PRO A 384 -13.77 -9.55 -16.20
CA PRO A 384 -15.20 -9.34 -16.06
C PRO A 384 -15.96 -10.66 -15.98
N TRP A 385 -16.99 -10.61 -15.15
CA TRP A 385 -17.98 -11.65 -14.98
C TRP A 385 -19.30 -10.97 -14.64
N PHE A 386 -20.41 -11.43 -15.20
CA PHE A 386 -21.76 -10.99 -14.88
C PHE A 386 -22.64 -12.20 -14.55
N PRO A 387 -23.70 -12.04 -13.74
CA PRO A 387 -24.71 -13.07 -13.58
C PRO A 387 -25.19 -13.61 -14.93
N GLY A 388 -25.08 -14.92 -15.12
CA GLY A 388 -25.37 -15.62 -16.38
C GLY A 388 -24.13 -16.00 -17.19
N ASP A 389 -22.97 -15.41 -16.92
CA ASP A 389 -21.73 -15.78 -17.59
C ASP A 389 -21.30 -17.22 -17.26
N PRO A 390 -20.65 -17.91 -18.21
CA PRO A 390 -20.22 -19.28 -18.03
C PRO A 390 -19.20 -19.42 -16.89
N ALA A 391 -19.30 -20.55 -16.18
CA ALA A 391 -18.38 -20.93 -15.11
C ALA A 391 -18.19 -22.45 -15.09
N PRO A 392 -17.06 -22.96 -14.56
CA PRO A 392 -16.90 -24.39 -14.35
C PRO A 392 -17.98 -24.94 -13.42
N SER A 393 -18.42 -26.17 -13.68
CA SER A 393 -19.29 -26.90 -12.76
C SER A 393 -18.53 -27.32 -11.50
N ALA A 394 -19.25 -27.70 -10.44
CA ALA A 394 -18.61 -28.22 -9.22
C ALA A 394 -17.79 -29.48 -9.54
N ARG A 395 -18.38 -30.38 -10.34
CA ARG A 395 -17.74 -31.59 -10.84
C ARG A 395 -16.46 -31.32 -11.65
N ASP A 396 -16.40 -30.25 -12.45
CA ASP A 396 -15.19 -29.89 -13.19
C ASP A 396 -14.04 -29.57 -12.23
N LEU A 397 -14.32 -28.82 -11.17
CA LEU A 397 -13.33 -28.45 -10.16
C LEU A 397 -12.96 -29.65 -9.26
N GLU A 398 -13.93 -30.45 -8.84
CA GLU A 398 -13.71 -31.69 -8.11
C GLU A 398 -12.83 -32.65 -8.89
N THR A 399 -13.11 -32.84 -10.18
CA THR A 399 -12.33 -33.73 -11.04
C THR A 399 -10.93 -33.18 -11.26
N ARG A 400 -10.80 -31.87 -11.55
CA ARG A 400 -9.51 -31.24 -11.84
C ARG A 400 -8.58 -31.19 -10.64
N PHE A 401 -9.09 -30.84 -9.46
CA PHE A 401 -8.28 -30.61 -8.25
C PHE A 401 -8.35 -31.76 -7.23
N GLY A 402 -9.27 -32.71 -7.42
CA GLY A 402 -9.51 -33.83 -6.52
C GLY A 402 -10.30 -33.46 -5.27
N LEU A 403 -11.02 -32.34 -5.26
CA LEU A 403 -11.83 -31.91 -4.11
C LEU A 403 -12.85 -33.00 -3.72
N ALA A 404 -13.18 -33.08 -2.43
CA ALA A 404 -14.24 -33.98 -1.98
C ALA A 404 -15.61 -33.46 -2.40
N ASP A 405 -15.86 -32.17 -2.22
CA ASP A 405 -17.13 -31.51 -2.53
C ASP A 405 -16.96 -29.98 -2.55
N ILE A 406 -17.87 -29.29 -3.24
CA ILE A 406 -18.06 -27.84 -3.19
C ILE A 406 -19.51 -27.56 -2.76
N VAL A 407 -19.68 -27.17 -1.50
CA VAL A 407 -20.99 -26.96 -0.88
C VAL A 407 -21.30 -25.47 -0.79
N PHE A 408 -22.55 -25.11 -1.08
CA PHE A 408 -23.07 -23.76 -0.89
C PHE A 408 -24.13 -23.78 0.21
N ASP A 409 -23.98 -22.93 1.22
CA ASP A 409 -25.01 -22.75 2.23
C ASP A 409 -26.30 -22.20 1.57
N PRO A 410 -27.50 -22.48 2.15
CA PRO A 410 -28.76 -21.99 1.61
C PRO A 410 -28.86 -20.46 1.50
N SER A 411 -28.08 -19.73 2.29
CA SER A 411 -28.02 -18.26 2.24
C SER A 411 -27.29 -17.72 1.01
N VAL A 412 -26.54 -18.56 0.27
CA VAL A 412 -25.82 -18.14 -0.93
C VAL A 412 -26.72 -18.25 -2.16
N PRO A 413 -27.05 -17.12 -2.83
CA PRO A 413 -27.92 -17.12 -4.01
C PRO A 413 -27.39 -18.02 -5.12
N ASP A 414 -28.28 -18.76 -5.79
CA ASP A 414 -27.92 -19.65 -6.90
C ASP A 414 -27.19 -18.91 -8.03
N ALA A 415 -27.60 -17.67 -8.32
CA ALA A 415 -26.98 -16.80 -9.31
C ALA A 415 -25.50 -16.49 -8.99
N TRP A 416 -25.08 -16.56 -7.73
CA TRP A 416 -23.70 -16.26 -7.31
C TRP A 416 -22.78 -17.49 -7.35
N ARG A 417 -23.33 -18.70 -7.32
CA ARG A 417 -22.54 -19.94 -7.27
C ARG A 417 -21.59 -20.13 -8.46
N PRO A 418 -21.95 -19.76 -9.72
CA PRO A 418 -21.01 -19.74 -10.84
C PRO A 418 -19.78 -18.86 -10.58
N TYR A 419 -19.97 -17.65 -10.03
CA TYR A 419 -18.87 -16.74 -9.69
C TYR A 419 -17.88 -17.39 -8.72
N TYR A 420 -18.36 -17.93 -7.61
CA TYR A 420 -17.48 -18.55 -6.60
C TYR A 420 -16.75 -19.79 -7.14
N ARG A 421 -17.36 -20.57 -8.05
CA ARG A 421 -16.66 -21.68 -8.73
C ARG A 421 -15.56 -21.16 -9.65
N ARG A 422 -15.81 -20.10 -10.42
CA ARG A 422 -14.76 -19.44 -11.25
C ARG A 422 -13.63 -18.91 -10.38
N MET A 423 -13.96 -18.25 -9.27
CA MET A 423 -13.01 -17.74 -8.27
C MET A 423 -12.12 -18.86 -7.72
N LEU A 424 -12.72 -19.97 -7.25
CA LEU A 424 -12.00 -21.14 -6.74
C LEU A 424 -11.08 -21.75 -7.80
N GLY A 425 -11.58 -21.93 -9.02
CA GLY A 425 -10.79 -22.47 -10.13
C GLY A 425 -9.54 -21.63 -10.43
N ARG A 426 -9.65 -20.30 -10.38
CA ARG A 426 -8.51 -19.38 -10.54
C ARG A 426 -7.55 -19.45 -9.36
N ALA A 427 -8.05 -19.31 -8.14
CA ALA A 427 -7.23 -19.33 -6.93
C ALA A 427 -6.42 -20.63 -6.81
N LEU A 428 -7.04 -21.80 -7.06
CA LEU A 428 -6.35 -23.09 -7.03
C LEU A 428 -5.33 -23.25 -8.17
N THR A 429 -5.60 -22.69 -9.35
CA THR A 429 -4.64 -22.68 -10.47
C THR A 429 -3.40 -21.86 -10.12
N ASP A 430 -3.59 -20.65 -9.58
CA ASP A 430 -2.48 -19.78 -9.18
C ASP A 430 -1.72 -20.34 -7.97
N PHE A 431 -2.39 -21.03 -7.05
CA PHE A 431 -1.73 -21.72 -5.95
C PHE A 431 -0.83 -22.87 -6.44
N GLN A 432 -1.33 -23.72 -7.35
CA GLN A 432 -0.55 -24.81 -7.95
C GLN A 432 0.61 -24.32 -8.83
N ARG A 433 0.53 -23.11 -9.37
CA ARG A 433 1.67 -22.49 -10.06
C ARG A 433 2.86 -22.28 -9.12
N ILE A 434 2.60 -21.87 -7.86
CA ILE A 434 3.66 -21.61 -6.87
C ILE A 434 4.08 -22.88 -6.14
N ILE A 435 3.12 -23.73 -5.77
CA ILE A 435 3.34 -24.99 -5.04
C ILE A 435 2.74 -26.16 -5.85
N PRO A 436 3.44 -26.65 -6.89
CA PRO A 436 2.87 -27.59 -7.89
C PRO A 436 2.42 -28.93 -7.32
N THR A 437 3.04 -29.34 -6.21
CA THR A 437 2.77 -30.62 -5.56
C THR A 437 1.73 -30.51 -4.44
N ALA A 438 1.25 -29.29 -4.15
CA ALA A 438 0.21 -29.13 -3.15
C ALA A 438 -1.09 -29.79 -3.62
N SER A 439 -1.64 -30.63 -2.75
CA SER A 439 -2.85 -31.37 -3.02
C SER A 439 -3.98 -30.90 -2.13
N VAL A 440 -5.07 -30.44 -2.73
CA VAL A 440 -6.36 -30.22 -2.03
C VAL A 440 -7.26 -31.46 -2.14
N ARG A 441 -6.68 -32.62 -2.48
CA ARG A 441 -7.46 -33.84 -2.74
C ARG A 441 -8.21 -34.25 -1.48
N GLY A 442 -9.52 -34.41 -1.58
CA GLY A 442 -10.40 -34.79 -0.48
C GLY A 442 -10.66 -33.67 0.54
N LEU A 443 -10.40 -32.41 0.19
CA LEU A 443 -10.85 -31.23 0.93
C LEU A 443 -12.28 -30.87 0.49
N THR A 444 -13.17 -30.58 1.43
CA THR A 444 -14.47 -29.98 1.12
C THR A 444 -14.36 -28.46 1.24
N ILE A 445 -14.84 -27.74 0.23
CA ILE A 445 -14.92 -26.27 0.27
C ILE A 445 -16.39 -25.89 0.45
N ARG A 446 -16.69 -25.12 1.50
CA ARG A 446 -18.02 -24.61 1.80
C ARG A 446 -18.05 -23.11 1.59
N ILE A 447 -18.93 -22.62 0.72
CA ILE A 447 -19.21 -21.18 0.59
C ILE A 447 -20.43 -20.87 1.45
N GLY A 448 -20.25 -20.09 2.50
CA GLY A 448 -21.29 -19.87 3.50
C GLY A 448 -20.77 -19.16 4.74
N ASP A 449 -21.71 -18.76 5.60
CA ASP A 449 -21.39 -17.96 6.77
C ASP A 449 -20.59 -18.79 7.81
N ILE A 450 -19.69 -18.10 8.50
CA ILE A 450 -19.00 -18.62 9.67
C ILE A 450 -19.83 -18.23 10.89
N GLN A 451 -19.91 -19.14 11.86
CA GLN A 451 -20.57 -18.85 13.13
C GLN A 451 -19.96 -17.59 13.78
N PRO A 452 -20.78 -16.63 14.28
CA PRO A 452 -20.31 -15.30 14.71
C PRO A 452 -19.17 -15.32 15.74
N GLU A 453 -19.10 -16.37 16.56
CA GLU A 453 -18.12 -16.54 17.63
C GLU A 453 -16.67 -16.69 17.13
N ALA A 454 -16.45 -17.03 15.85
CA ALA A 454 -15.12 -17.29 15.33
C ALA A 454 -14.34 -16.03 14.89
N ALA A 455 -15.00 -14.87 14.71
CA ALA A 455 -14.40 -13.60 14.27
C ALA A 455 -13.34 -13.74 13.15
N ALA A 456 -13.56 -14.66 12.20
CA ALA A 456 -12.60 -15.03 11.16
C ALA A 456 -13.12 -14.69 9.76
N LEU A 457 -12.22 -14.28 8.87
CA LEU A 457 -12.55 -13.96 7.48
C LEU A 457 -12.81 -15.20 6.61
N ALA A 458 -12.21 -16.32 7.00
CA ALA A 458 -12.40 -17.68 6.50
C ALA A 458 -12.00 -18.68 7.60
N LEU A 459 -12.29 -19.97 7.41
CA LEU A 459 -11.97 -20.98 8.42
C LEU A 459 -11.72 -22.37 7.81
N HIS A 460 -10.54 -22.93 8.07
CA HIS A 460 -10.28 -24.35 7.92
C HIS A 460 -10.62 -25.12 9.21
N GLU A 461 -11.59 -26.03 9.14
CA GLU A 461 -11.96 -26.93 10.22
C GLU A 461 -11.24 -28.29 10.09
N PRO A 462 -10.26 -28.61 10.96
CA PRO A 462 -9.40 -29.77 10.78
C PRO A 462 -10.08 -31.11 11.10
N ARG A 463 -11.24 -31.11 11.80
CA ARG A 463 -11.94 -32.34 12.21
C ARG A 463 -12.61 -33.01 11.01
N HIS A 464 -13.36 -32.22 10.25
CA HIS A 464 -14.05 -32.67 9.04
C HIS A 464 -13.27 -32.36 7.77
N ARG A 465 -12.16 -31.61 7.89
CA ARG A 465 -11.35 -31.13 6.76
C ARG A 465 -12.21 -30.34 5.77
N VAL A 466 -12.82 -29.28 6.30
CA VAL A 466 -13.70 -28.37 5.57
C VAL A 466 -13.09 -26.97 5.61
N LEU A 467 -12.98 -26.34 4.44
CA LEU A 467 -12.60 -24.94 4.31
C LEU A 467 -13.87 -24.12 4.06
N THR A 468 -14.25 -23.26 5.03
CA THR A 468 -15.40 -22.36 4.90
C THR A 468 -14.95 -20.98 4.43
N LEU A 469 -15.56 -20.49 3.35
CA LEU A 469 -15.38 -19.15 2.81
C LEU A 469 -16.71 -18.37 2.89
N PRO A 470 -16.83 -17.36 3.76
CA PRO A 470 -17.92 -16.41 3.71
C PRO A 470 -17.99 -15.71 2.35
N PRO A 471 -19.17 -15.59 1.74
CA PRO A 471 -19.36 -14.92 0.46
C PRO A 471 -18.76 -13.51 0.40
N SER A 472 -18.83 -12.76 1.50
CA SER A 472 -18.43 -11.36 1.58
C SER A 472 -16.98 -11.14 2.03
N THR A 473 -16.30 -12.12 2.62
CA THR A 473 -14.97 -11.91 3.22
C THR A 473 -13.94 -12.99 2.90
N GLY A 474 -14.36 -14.16 2.41
CA GLY A 474 -13.48 -15.32 2.25
C GLY A 474 -12.48 -15.18 1.09
N ALA A 475 -12.83 -14.45 0.03
CA ALA A 475 -11.89 -14.15 -1.03
C ALA A 475 -10.72 -13.30 -0.49
N GLY A 476 -9.50 -13.58 -0.93
CA GLY A 476 -8.27 -12.98 -0.42
C GLY A 476 -7.65 -13.72 0.77
N THR A 477 -8.24 -14.84 1.21
CA THR A 477 -7.72 -15.65 2.33
C THR A 477 -7.49 -17.12 1.98
N ILE A 478 -7.75 -17.51 0.73
CA ILE A 478 -7.73 -18.92 0.30
C ILE A 478 -6.34 -19.55 0.47
N ALA A 479 -5.24 -18.84 0.21
CA ALA A 479 -3.89 -19.36 0.42
C ALA A 479 -3.60 -19.60 1.91
N HIS A 480 -4.06 -18.69 2.78
CA HIS A 480 -3.95 -18.85 4.24
C HIS A 480 -4.69 -20.12 4.70
N GLU A 481 -5.93 -20.31 4.25
CA GLU A 481 -6.72 -21.49 4.64
C GLU A 481 -6.21 -22.80 4.03
N ILE A 482 -5.71 -22.78 2.78
CA ILE A 482 -5.04 -23.95 2.20
C ILE A 482 -3.76 -24.27 2.98
N ALA A 483 -3.04 -23.28 3.49
CA ALA A 483 -1.89 -23.53 4.34
C ALA A 483 -2.27 -24.25 5.64
N HIS A 484 -3.44 -23.98 6.22
CA HIS A 484 -3.97 -24.80 7.32
C HIS A 484 -4.29 -26.24 6.90
N ASP A 485 -4.81 -26.48 5.69
CA ASP A 485 -4.98 -27.85 5.17
C ASP A 485 -3.63 -28.56 4.96
N LEU A 486 -2.61 -27.85 4.47
CA LEU A 486 -1.25 -28.39 4.38
C LEU A 486 -0.72 -28.76 5.78
N ASP A 487 -0.87 -27.89 6.76
CA ASP A 487 -0.44 -28.18 8.14
C ASP A 487 -1.19 -29.41 8.73
N TRP A 488 -2.48 -29.56 8.41
CA TRP A 488 -3.28 -30.73 8.77
C TRP A 488 -2.78 -32.01 8.10
N GLN A 489 -2.47 -31.96 6.80
CA GLN A 489 -1.93 -33.10 6.05
C GLN A 489 -0.58 -33.54 6.62
N LEU A 490 0.26 -32.58 7.01
CA LEU A 490 1.54 -32.85 7.66
C LEU A 490 1.34 -33.51 9.04
N ALA A 491 0.33 -33.07 9.80
CA ALA A 491 -0.02 -33.67 11.08
C ALA A 491 -0.44 -35.14 10.93
N ARG A 492 -1.23 -35.43 9.90
CA ARG A 492 -1.63 -36.80 9.54
C ARG A 492 -0.42 -37.64 9.14
N LYS A 493 0.43 -37.11 8.24
CA LYS A 493 1.59 -37.83 7.68
C LYS A 493 2.66 -38.12 8.74
N ARG A 494 2.98 -37.14 9.60
CA ARG A 494 4.12 -37.22 10.53
C ARG A 494 3.73 -37.68 11.93
N TYR A 495 2.59 -37.24 12.44
CA TYR A 495 2.17 -37.52 13.82
C TYR A 495 1.03 -38.54 13.93
N ASN A 496 0.49 -39.01 12.81
CA ASN A 496 -0.70 -39.86 12.73
C ASN A 496 -1.87 -39.27 13.55
N ARG A 497 -2.05 -37.94 13.49
CA ARG A 497 -3.14 -37.24 14.19
C ARG A 497 -4.07 -36.61 13.16
N ARG A 498 -5.38 -36.80 13.38
CA ARG A 498 -6.47 -36.11 12.67
C ARG A 498 -7.03 -35.00 13.57
N GLY A 499 -7.66 -34.00 12.98
CA GLY A 499 -8.30 -32.92 13.76
C GLY A 499 -7.33 -31.94 14.41
N SER A 500 -6.07 -31.89 13.96
CA SER A 500 -5.03 -31.02 14.54
C SER A 500 -4.03 -30.60 13.48
N TYR A 501 -3.21 -29.60 13.80
CA TYR A 501 -2.17 -29.07 12.93
C TYR A 501 -0.78 -29.55 13.37
N ALA A 502 0.11 -29.83 12.42
CA ALA A 502 1.46 -30.30 12.71
C ALA A 502 2.24 -29.27 13.51
N SER A 503 2.05 -27.98 13.21
CA SER A 503 2.75 -26.89 13.86
C SER A 503 2.45 -26.79 15.35
N ASP A 504 1.17 -26.90 15.71
CA ASP A 504 0.74 -26.91 17.12
C ASP A 504 1.31 -28.14 17.86
N LEU A 505 1.24 -29.32 17.23
CA LEU A 505 1.73 -30.57 17.83
C LEU A 505 3.25 -30.57 18.01
N ALA A 506 4.00 -29.98 17.06
CA ALA A 506 5.46 -29.88 17.13
C ALA A 506 5.90 -29.06 18.35
N VAL A 507 5.28 -27.90 18.56
CA VAL A 507 5.61 -27.00 19.68
C VAL A 507 5.19 -27.60 21.04
N GLN A 508 4.13 -28.41 21.08
CA GLN A 508 3.74 -29.11 22.31
C GLN A 508 4.71 -30.24 22.69
N ARG A 509 5.31 -30.93 21.71
CA ARG A 509 6.18 -32.11 21.97
C ARG A 509 7.64 -31.77 22.29
N ARG A 510 8.07 -30.52 22.08
CA ARG A 510 9.36 -29.81 22.40
C ARG A 510 10.72 -30.52 22.25
N LYS A 511 10.89 -31.83 22.45
CA LYS A 511 12.20 -32.51 22.37
C LYS A 511 12.44 -33.17 21.02
N GLY A 512 13.40 -32.64 20.25
CA GLY A 512 13.99 -33.29 19.08
C GLY A 512 13.24 -33.13 17.75
N ASP A 513 12.10 -32.42 17.71
CA ASP A 513 11.35 -32.26 16.48
C ASP A 513 11.93 -31.15 15.58
N ARG A 514 12.40 -31.53 14.39
CA ARG A 514 12.91 -30.59 13.36
C ARG A 514 11.88 -29.52 12.97
N ILE A 515 10.58 -29.83 12.97
CA ILE A 515 9.51 -28.86 12.68
C ILE A 515 9.45 -27.78 13.76
N ALA A 516 9.62 -28.16 15.04
CA ALA A 516 9.59 -27.21 16.15
C ALA A 516 10.74 -26.19 16.05
N ALA A 517 11.92 -26.61 15.56
CA ALA A 517 13.04 -25.70 15.34
C ALA A 517 12.76 -24.70 14.19
N SER A 518 12.25 -25.18 13.05
CA SER A 518 11.88 -24.29 11.93
C SER A 518 10.75 -23.34 12.33
N LEU A 519 9.75 -23.80 13.09
CA LEU A 519 8.68 -22.93 13.60
C LEU A 519 9.15 -21.91 14.63
N ALA A 520 10.12 -22.26 15.48
CA ALA A 520 10.71 -21.30 16.40
C ALA A 520 11.42 -20.17 15.63
N GLY A 521 12.17 -20.52 14.57
CA GLY A 521 12.76 -19.53 13.66
C GLY A 521 11.71 -18.69 12.94
N LEU A 522 10.64 -19.31 12.45
CA LEU A 522 9.54 -18.63 11.77
C LEU A 522 8.77 -17.68 12.70
N ALA A 523 8.46 -18.13 13.92
CA ALA A 523 7.75 -17.33 14.92
C ALA A 523 8.60 -16.15 15.42
N ALA A 524 9.91 -16.34 15.61
CA ALA A 524 10.83 -15.26 15.93
C ALA A 524 10.90 -14.23 14.78
N ALA A 525 10.94 -14.69 13.52
CA ALA A 525 11.03 -13.83 12.35
C ALA A 525 9.69 -13.17 11.94
N PHE A 526 8.57 -13.56 12.56
CA PHE A 526 7.27 -12.88 12.45
C PHE A 526 6.80 -12.26 13.77
N ALA A 527 7.69 -12.17 14.77
CA ALA A 527 7.41 -11.54 16.04
C ALA A 527 7.10 -10.05 15.83
N ARG A 528 6.15 -9.55 16.64
CA ARG A 528 5.53 -8.23 16.48
C ARG A 528 6.52 -7.14 16.95
N GLU A 529 6.65 -6.05 16.20
CA GLU A 529 7.00 -4.75 16.79
C GLU A 529 5.71 -4.20 17.44
N PRO A 530 5.73 -3.74 18.70
CA PRO A 530 4.52 -3.31 19.39
C PRO A 530 3.91 -2.07 18.72
N GLU A 531 2.91 -2.27 17.87
CA GLU A 531 1.92 -1.22 17.56
C GLU A 531 0.75 -1.31 18.55
N ASP A 532 0.21 -0.14 18.91
CA ASP A 532 -0.87 0.09 19.89
C ASP A 532 -2.00 -0.95 19.77
N GLY A 533 -2.03 -1.87 20.74
CA GLY A 533 -3.03 -2.92 20.86
C GLY A 533 -2.43 -4.21 21.42
N ALA A 534 -3.06 -4.76 22.47
CA ALA A 534 -2.63 -6.03 23.05
C ALA A 534 -2.77 -7.14 22.01
N PRO A 535 -1.71 -7.93 21.72
CA PRO A 535 -1.82 -9.06 20.83
C PRO A 535 -2.73 -10.13 21.45
N THR A 536 -3.54 -10.78 20.61
CA THR A 536 -4.40 -11.89 21.06
C THR A 536 -3.59 -13.18 21.13
N ALA A 537 -3.99 -14.14 21.96
CA ALA A 537 -3.31 -15.46 22.03
C ALA A 537 -3.32 -16.20 20.67
N HIS A 538 -4.29 -15.91 19.80
CA HIS A 538 -4.37 -16.43 18.44
C HIS A 538 -3.24 -15.89 17.53
N ASP A 539 -2.72 -14.69 17.77
CA ASP A 539 -1.73 -14.04 16.90
C ASP A 539 -0.37 -14.74 16.85
N PHE A 540 -0.09 -15.62 17.82
CA PHE A 540 1.17 -16.34 17.96
C PHE A 540 0.99 -17.86 17.89
N ARG A 541 -0.22 -18.34 17.57
CA ARG A 541 -0.44 -19.78 17.41
C ARG A 541 0.46 -20.30 16.27
N PRO A 542 1.24 -21.38 16.47
CA PRO A 542 2.18 -21.88 15.46
C PRO A 542 1.56 -22.14 14.10
N ALA A 543 0.34 -22.69 14.05
CA ALA A 543 -0.40 -22.89 12.80
C ALA A 543 -0.69 -21.57 12.05
N GLU A 544 -1.01 -20.48 12.76
CA GLU A 544 -1.26 -19.16 12.15
C GLU A 544 0.03 -18.53 11.60
N VAL A 545 1.14 -18.71 12.30
CA VAL A 545 2.46 -18.25 11.83
C VAL A 545 2.84 -18.95 10.53
N PHE A 546 2.61 -20.26 10.44
CA PHE A 546 2.83 -21.02 9.21
C PHE A 546 1.90 -20.58 8.07
N ALA A 547 0.61 -20.37 8.36
CA ALA A 547 -0.37 -19.96 7.37
C ALA A 547 -0.07 -18.56 6.80
N ARG A 548 0.22 -17.58 7.67
CA ARG A 548 0.63 -16.22 7.27
C ARG A 548 1.92 -16.21 6.45
N GLY A 549 2.90 -17.04 6.84
CA GLY A 549 4.15 -17.18 6.08
C GLY A 549 3.90 -17.73 4.68
N THR A 550 3.05 -18.75 4.56
CA THR A 550 2.69 -19.35 3.27
C THR A 550 1.90 -18.37 2.40
N ASP A 551 0.96 -17.63 2.97
CA ASP A 551 0.19 -16.60 2.25
C ASP A 551 1.10 -15.51 1.67
N TRP A 552 2.04 -15.00 2.48
CA TRP A 552 3.06 -14.05 2.02
C TRP A 552 3.91 -14.62 0.88
N LEU A 553 4.36 -15.88 1.00
CA LEU A 553 5.20 -16.53 -0.01
C LEU A 553 4.48 -16.66 -1.36
N VAL A 554 3.21 -17.02 -1.32
CA VAL A 554 2.34 -17.10 -2.50
C VAL A 554 2.19 -15.73 -3.14
N ALA A 555 1.89 -14.69 -2.35
CA ALA A 555 1.78 -13.32 -2.84
C ALA A 555 3.07 -12.83 -3.49
N ALA A 556 4.22 -13.04 -2.83
CA ALA A 556 5.54 -12.65 -3.34
C ALA A 556 5.89 -13.37 -4.64
N SER A 557 5.60 -14.66 -4.73
CA SER A 557 5.91 -15.46 -5.91
C SER A 557 5.02 -15.10 -7.10
N LEU A 558 3.73 -14.80 -6.88
CA LEU A 558 2.84 -14.30 -7.94
C LEU A 558 3.23 -12.89 -8.41
N ALA A 559 3.63 -12.01 -7.48
CA ALA A 559 4.10 -10.67 -7.81
C ALA A 559 5.31 -10.66 -8.74
N ARG A 560 6.23 -11.63 -8.60
CA ARG A 560 7.35 -11.85 -9.52
C ARG A 560 6.89 -12.06 -10.96
N GLU A 561 5.77 -12.75 -11.16
CA GLU A 561 5.18 -13.02 -12.47
C GLU A 561 4.22 -11.91 -12.93
N GLY A 562 4.18 -10.79 -12.21
CA GLY A 562 3.28 -9.68 -12.47
C GLY A 562 1.81 -9.99 -12.17
N ARG A 563 1.51 -11.06 -11.41
CA ARG A 563 0.13 -11.52 -11.13
C ARG A 563 -0.38 -11.04 -9.78
N ALA A 564 -1.57 -10.43 -9.76
CA ALA A 564 -2.30 -10.10 -8.56
C ALA A 564 -3.20 -11.29 -8.16
N GLY A 565 -2.84 -11.99 -7.08
CA GLY A 565 -3.59 -13.16 -6.60
C GLY A 565 -4.81 -12.82 -5.74
N GLY A 566 -5.59 -11.77 -6.07
CA GLY A 566 -6.55 -11.14 -5.15
C GLY A 566 -7.63 -12.02 -4.51
N TYR A 567 -7.99 -13.15 -5.13
CA TYR A 567 -8.85 -14.16 -4.51
C TYR A 567 -8.09 -15.11 -3.59
N LEU A 568 -6.84 -15.37 -3.92
CA LEU A 568 -5.96 -16.27 -3.21
C LEU A 568 -5.39 -15.61 -1.94
N THR A 569 -4.95 -14.36 -2.07
CA THR A 569 -4.35 -13.55 -1.01
C THR A 569 -4.76 -12.09 -1.15
N SER A 570 -5.03 -11.43 -0.02
CA SER A 570 -5.26 -9.98 0.02
C SER A 570 -3.96 -9.19 0.17
N PHE A 571 -2.83 -9.87 0.41
CA PHE A 571 -1.55 -9.22 0.67
C PHE A 571 -1.05 -8.49 -0.58
N GLN A 572 -0.85 -7.17 -0.47
CA GLN A 572 -0.39 -6.35 -1.61
C GLN A 572 1.08 -5.99 -1.49
N ASP A 573 1.48 -5.47 -0.33
CA ASP A 573 2.87 -5.10 -0.02
C ASP A 573 3.06 -4.95 1.52
N PRO A 574 4.30 -4.76 2.02
CA PRO A 574 4.59 -4.65 3.45
C PRO A 574 3.83 -3.56 4.23
N ALA A 575 3.41 -2.48 3.58
CA ALA A 575 2.62 -1.41 4.19
C ALA A 575 1.11 -1.61 3.97
N LEU A 576 0.73 -2.40 2.95
CA LEU A 576 -0.63 -2.74 2.57
C LEU A 576 -0.85 -4.24 2.62
N VAL A 577 -1.01 -4.78 3.84
CA VAL A 577 -1.27 -6.22 4.05
C VAL A 577 -2.68 -6.65 3.59
N GLY A 578 -3.45 -5.72 3.03
CA GLY A 578 -4.85 -5.90 2.66
C GLY A 578 -5.71 -5.98 3.92
N TYR A 579 -6.60 -6.97 3.94
CA TYR A 579 -7.48 -7.26 5.07
C TYR A 579 -7.17 -8.60 5.76
N GLY A 580 -6.29 -9.42 5.19
CA GLY A 580 -5.76 -10.61 5.83
C GLY A 580 -4.80 -10.29 6.98
N THR A 581 -4.36 -11.34 7.68
CA THR A 581 -3.44 -11.21 8.85
C THR A 581 -1.97 -11.43 8.49
N THR A 582 -1.67 -11.44 7.19
CA THR A 582 -0.37 -11.79 6.61
C THR A 582 0.72 -10.82 7.02
N ARG A 583 1.94 -11.35 7.20
CA ARG A 583 3.08 -10.61 7.71
C ARG A 583 4.26 -10.72 6.75
N VAL A 584 5.12 -9.71 6.78
CA VAL A 584 6.38 -9.72 6.03
C VAL A 584 7.47 -10.34 6.89
N PRO A 585 8.36 -11.15 6.32
CA PRO A 585 9.55 -11.63 7.00
C PRO A 585 10.33 -10.51 7.67
N HIS A 586 10.85 -10.77 8.86
CA HIS A 586 11.80 -9.89 9.51
C HIS A 586 13.00 -9.56 8.60
N VAL A 587 13.62 -8.40 8.85
CA VAL A 587 14.71 -7.90 7.99
C VAL A 587 15.88 -8.87 7.92
N ASP A 588 16.08 -9.75 8.91
CA ASP A 588 17.14 -10.77 8.98
C ASP A 588 17.05 -11.84 7.86
N GLY A 589 15.88 -12.01 7.24
CA GLY A 589 15.66 -12.98 6.17
C GLY A 589 15.58 -14.45 6.62
N ASN A 590 15.58 -14.75 7.92
CA ASN A 590 15.58 -16.12 8.44
C ASN A 590 14.21 -16.81 8.33
N ALA A 591 13.12 -16.04 8.19
CA ALA A 591 11.78 -16.59 8.01
C ALA A 591 11.67 -17.46 6.75
N VAL A 592 12.33 -17.03 5.66
CA VAL A 592 12.26 -17.68 4.34
C VAL A 592 12.81 -19.11 4.36
N PRO A 593 14.07 -19.38 4.75
CA PRO A 593 14.58 -20.75 4.79
C PRO A 593 13.81 -21.62 5.79
N ALA A 594 13.33 -21.05 6.90
CA ALA A 594 12.49 -21.76 7.87
C ALA A 594 11.16 -22.21 7.25
N LEU A 595 10.47 -21.31 6.53
CA LEU A 595 9.22 -21.60 5.84
C LEU A 595 9.41 -22.64 4.72
N LEU A 596 10.43 -22.46 3.89
CA LEU A 596 10.74 -23.39 2.80
C LEU A 596 11.05 -24.79 3.34
N SER A 597 11.77 -24.89 4.46
CA SER A 597 12.05 -26.17 5.13
C SER A 597 10.78 -26.87 5.67
N LEU A 598 9.76 -26.11 6.07
CA LEU A 598 8.46 -26.68 6.45
C LEU A 598 7.70 -27.18 5.21
N LEU A 599 7.65 -26.37 4.16
CA LEU A 599 6.97 -26.71 2.90
C LEU A 599 7.61 -27.93 2.22
N ASP A 600 8.93 -28.08 2.25
CA ASP A 600 9.65 -29.24 1.68
C ASP A 600 9.19 -30.59 2.27
N GLN A 601 8.64 -30.60 3.48
CA GLN A 601 8.16 -31.83 4.13
C GLN A 601 6.79 -32.29 3.61
N ILE A 602 6.05 -31.39 2.96
CA ILE A 602 4.69 -31.63 2.50
C ILE A 602 4.50 -31.38 1.01
N ALA A 603 4.79 -30.17 0.54
CA ALA A 603 4.54 -29.68 -0.80
C ALA A 603 5.63 -28.67 -1.16
N PRO A 604 6.76 -29.09 -1.75
CA PRO A 604 7.85 -28.19 -2.11
C PRO A 604 7.38 -27.12 -3.10
N VAL A 605 7.93 -25.92 -2.92
CA VAL A 605 7.76 -24.76 -3.79
C VAL A 605 8.49 -24.99 -5.12
N ALA A 606 7.97 -24.47 -6.22
CA ALA A 606 8.64 -24.52 -7.52
C ALA A 606 10.09 -24.01 -7.42
N ALA A 607 11.04 -24.70 -8.06
CA ALA A 607 12.47 -24.45 -7.88
C ALA A 607 12.88 -23.00 -8.19
N GLU A 608 12.34 -22.43 -9.28
CA GLU A 608 12.60 -21.04 -9.66
C GLU A 608 12.07 -20.05 -8.62
N SER A 609 10.86 -20.26 -8.09
CA SER A 609 10.28 -19.42 -7.04
C SER A 609 11.09 -19.56 -5.74
N ARG A 610 11.50 -20.78 -5.39
CA ARG A 610 12.36 -21.04 -4.22
C ARG A 610 13.67 -20.24 -4.30
N GLN A 611 14.38 -20.36 -5.42
CA GLN A 611 15.65 -19.66 -5.62
C GLN A 611 15.45 -18.14 -5.52
N TRP A 612 14.48 -17.61 -6.26
CA TRP A 612 14.20 -16.18 -6.26
C TRP A 612 13.81 -15.63 -4.87
N VAL A 613 12.96 -16.32 -4.10
CA VAL A 613 12.58 -15.86 -2.76
C VAL A 613 13.78 -15.89 -1.81
N LEU A 614 14.66 -16.89 -1.91
CA LEU A 614 15.90 -16.93 -1.11
C LEU A 614 16.85 -15.77 -1.47
N GLU A 615 16.97 -15.43 -2.75
CA GLU A 615 17.79 -14.32 -3.23
C GLU A 615 17.23 -12.97 -2.78
N MET A 616 15.91 -12.78 -2.87
CA MET A 616 15.23 -11.51 -2.61
C MET A 616 14.87 -11.27 -1.15
N HIS A 617 14.64 -12.34 -0.38
CA HIS A 617 14.09 -12.27 0.98
C HIS A 617 14.82 -13.16 2.00
N GLY A 618 15.81 -13.96 1.57
CA GLY A 618 16.61 -14.80 2.46
C GLY A 618 17.75 -14.06 3.20
N PRO A 619 18.52 -14.78 4.03
CA PRO A 619 19.56 -14.18 4.89
C PRO A 619 20.81 -13.73 4.13
N SER A 620 20.95 -14.04 2.84
CA SER A 620 22.10 -13.63 2.03
C SER A 620 21.82 -12.42 1.13
N ARG A 621 20.61 -11.86 1.22
CA ARG A 621 20.16 -10.73 0.40
C ARG A 621 20.80 -9.42 0.81
N THR A 622 20.79 -8.48 -0.12
CA THR A 622 21.10 -7.07 0.18
C THR A 622 19.82 -6.37 0.65
N LEU A 623 19.91 -5.64 1.76
CA LEU A 623 18.78 -4.85 2.24
C LEU A 623 18.51 -3.65 1.32
N SER A 624 17.23 -3.34 1.14
CA SER A 624 16.81 -2.11 0.49
C SER A 624 17.00 -0.88 1.38
N ALA A 625 17.07 0.29 0.77
CA ALA A 625 17.10 1.60 1.41
C ALA A 625 16.06 1.73 2.54
N LYS A 626 14.81 1.36 2.27
CA LYS A 626 13.72 1.38 3.25
C LYS A 626 13.92 0.40 4.40
N GLU A 627 14.44 -0.80 4.15
CA GLU A 627 14.67 -1.80 5.19
C GLU A 627 15.80 -1.40 6.13
N MET A 628 16.88 -0.81 5.61
CA MET A 628 17.94 -0.23 6.43
C MET A 628 17.43 0.92 7.29
N ALA A 629 16.67 1.84 6.69
CA ALA A 629 16.05 2.93 7.44
C ALA A 629 15.15 2.37 8.54
N ARG A 630 14.28 1.39 8.23
CA ARG A 630 13.42 0.74 9.22
C ARG A 630 14.20 0.10 10.36
N ALA A 631 15.25 -0.67 10.06
CA ALA A 631 16.06 -1.33 11.09
C ALA A 631 16.65 -0.32 12.09
N VAL A 632 17.12 0.83 11.61
CA VAL A 632 17.64 1.91 12.46
C VAL A 632 16.53 2.60 13.25
N THR A 633 15.43 2.96 12.60
CA THR A 633 14.33 3.66 13.28
C THR A 633 13.67 2.79 14.35
N SER A 634 13.53 1.49 14.09
CA SER A 634 12.98 0.52 15.06
C SER A 634 13.87 0.35 16.29
N ALA A 635 15.20 0.37 16.11
CA ALA A 635 16.14 0.28 17.23
C ALA A 635 15.97 1.43 18.25
N GLY A 636 15.47 2.58 17.81
CA GLY A 636 15.19 3.74 18.66
C GLY A 636 13.85 3.72 19.40
N GLN A 637 13.03 2.68 19.27
CA GLN A 637 11.65 2.69 19.80
C GLN A 637 11.51 2.13 21.23
N ALA A 638 12.41 1.26 21.70
CA ALA A 638 12.26 0.53 22.96
C ALA A 638 13.31 0.91 24.00
N GLY A 639 12.91 0.92 25.28
CA GLY A 639 13.80 1.22 26.41
C GLY A 639 13.81 2.71 26.81
N THR A 640 14.78 3.11 27.63
CA THR A 640 15.01 4.50 28.04
C THR A 640 15.83 5.24 26.97
N PRO A 641 15.84 6.58 26.94
CA PRO A 641 16.68 7.35 26.01
C PRO A 641 18.14 6.87 25.97
N TYR A 642 18.75 6.61 27.13
CA TYR A 642 20.13 6.13 27.25
C TYR A 642 20.37 4.72 26.69
N THR A 643 19.36 3.85 26.68
CA THR A 643 19.46 2.52 26.03
C THR A 643 19.18 2.57 24.53
N ARG A 644 18.41 3.56 24.07
CA ARG A 644 18.05 3.72 22.65
C ARG A 644 19.22 4.20 21.80
N PHE A 645 20.04 5.15 22.29
CA PHE A 645 21.20 5.64 21.52
C PHE A 645 22.21 4.54 21.15
N PRO A 646 22.65 3.65 22.07
CA PRO A 646 23.50 2.50 21.72
C PRO A 646 22.84 1.54 20.73
N ALA A 647 21.54 1.27 20.87
CA ALA A 647 20.82 0.38 19.94
C ALA A 647 20.77 0.96 18.51
N ILE A 648 20.54 2.27 18.37
CA ILE A 648 20.59 2.99 17.09
C ILE A 648 22.01 2.90 16.50
N ARG A 649 23.05 3.09 17.32
CA ARG A 649 24.47 2.97 16.90
C ARG A 649 24.77 1.58 16.33
N GLU A 650 24.38 0.53 17.05
CA GLU A 650 24.60 -0.85 16.64
C GLU A 650 23.84 -1.19 15.35
N ALA A 651 22.62 -0.69 15.18
CA ALA A 651 21.84 -0.87 13.95
C ALA A 651 22.47 -0.12 12.76
N ARG A 652 22.94 1.11 12.98
CA ARG A 652 23.66 1.92 11.98
C ARG A 652 24.93 1.22 11.52
N ASP A 653 25.77 0.77 12.45
CA ASP A 653 27.07 0.18 12.16
C ASP A 653 26.91 -1.13 11.38
N ARG A 654 25.93 -1.97 11.76
CA ARG A 654 25.54 -3.15 10.98
C ARG A 654 25.06 -2.80 9.56
N ALA A 655 24.24 -1.78 9.40
CA ALA A 655 23.79 -1.34 8.08
C ALA A 655 24.97 -0.86 7.21
N LEU A 656 25.92 -0.12 7.78
CA LEU A 656 27.14 0.33 7.08
C LEU A 656 28.04 -0.84 6.67
N GLU A 657 28.23 -1.82 7.54
CA GLU A 657 28.96 -3.06 7.23
C GLU A 657 28.32 -3.83 6.07
N GLY A 658 26.98 -3.93 6.07
CA GLY A 658 26.23 -4.54 4.97
C GLY A 658 26.41 -3.80 3.64
N LEU A 659 26.46 -2.46 3.67
CA LEU A 659 26.72 -1.66 2.47
C LEU A 659 28.15 -1.84 1.94
N SER A 660 29.13 -1.90 2.84
CA SER A 660 30.53 -2.20 2.48
C SER A 660 30.63 -3.57 1.80
N THR A 661 30.03 -4.59 2.41
CA THR A 661 30.00 -5.97 1.90
C THR A 661 29.27 -6.07 0.55
N ALA A 662 28.16 -5.34 0.38
CA ALA A 662 27.44 -5.29 -0.89
C ALA A 662 28.28 -4.65 -1.99
N SER A 663 29.06 -3.60 -1.68
CA SER A 663 29.97 -2.95 -2.65
C SER A 663 31.00 -3.94 -3.23
N CYS A 664 31.42 -4.95 -2.47
CA CYS A 664 32.35 -5.97 -2.96
C CYS A 664 31.74 -6.90 -4.03
N ARG A 665 30.40 -7.01 -4.11
CA ARG A 665 29.69 -7.84 -5.11
C ARG A 665 29.32 -7.08 -6.37
N MET A 666 29.25 -5.76 -6.31
CA MET A 666 28.74 -4.96 -7.42
C MET A 666 29.85 -4.75 -8.45
N THR A 667 29.56 -5.07 -9.71
CA THR A 667 30.38 -4.57 -10.82
C THR A 667 30.40 -3.05 -10.73
N PRO A 668 31.57 -2.38 -10.74
CA PRO A 668 31.66 -0.94 -10.59
C PRO A 668 31.01 -0.24 -11.80
N SER A 669 29.73 0.07 -11.67
CA SER A 669 28.95 0.89 -12.60
C SER A 669 28.62 2.24 -11.96
N GLU A 670 28.23 3.21 -12.77
CA GLU A 670 27.72 4.48 -12.24
C GLU A 670 26.45 4.29 -11.41
N ASP A 671 25.50 3.48 -11.89
CA ASP A 671 24.26 3.15 -11.17
C ASP A 671 24.54 2.49 -9.82
N ALA A 672 25.54 1.61 -9.73
CA ALA A 672 25.94 0.97 -8.49
C ALA A 672 26.45 1.99 -7.46
N ARG A 673 27.30 2.95 -7.91
CA ARG A 673 27.80 4.03 -7.05
C ARG A 673 26.69 4.98 -6.61
N GLN A 674 25.78 5.34 -7.52
CA GLN A 674 24.64 6.19 -7.18
C GLN A 674 23.69 5.51 -6.19
N LEU A 675 23.44 4.21 -6.35
CA LEU A 675 22.63 3.43 -5.42
C LEU A 675 23.27 3.34 -4.04
N LEU A 676 24.56 3.06 -3.96
CA LEU A 676 25.30 3.03 -2.69
C LEU A 676 25.24 4.39 -1.98
N ALA A 677 25.49 5.48 -2.71
CA ALA A 677 25.40 6.83 -2.17
C ALA A 677 23.98 7.19 -1.69
N ALA A 678 22.94 6.77 -2.43
CA ALA A 678 21.55 6.98 -2.03
C ALA A 678 21.20 6.20 -0.75
N ARG A 679 21.65 4.94 -0.63
CA ARG A 679 21.49 4.11 0.58
C ARG A 679 22.20 4.69 1.80
N GLN A 680 23.43 5.18 1.64
CA GLN A 680 24.14 5.89 2.69
C GLN A 680 23.45 7.21 3.08
N GLY A 681 22.90 7.92 2.10
CA GLY A 681 22.11 9.14 2.31
C GLY A 681 20.91 8.88 3.21
N VAL A 682 20.04 7.92 2.84
CA VAL A 682 18.85 7.61 3.65
C VAL A 682 19.23 7.05 5.03
N LEU A 683 20.31 6.27 5.13
CA LEU A 683 20.75 5.72 6.41
C LEU A 683 21.12 6.85 7.39
N ARG A 684 21.82 7.88 6.92
CA ARG A 684 22.10 9.09 7.72
C ARG A 684 20.82 9.79 8.17
N THR A 685 19.87 9.97 7.25
CA THR A 685 18.58 10.58 7.58
C THR A 685 17.80 9.74 8.60
N ALA A 686 17.87 8.41 8.52
CA ALA A 686 17.23 7.52 9.48
C ALA A 686 17.87 7.60 10.87
N VAL A 687 19.20 7.69 10.95
CA VAL A 687 19.91 7.89 12.22
C VAL A 687 19.56 9.24 12.84
N ASP A 688 19.56 10.33 12.06
CA ASP A 688 19.17 11.66 12.52
C ASP A 688 17.71 11.67 13.02
N ALA A 689 16.78 11.11 12.24
CA ALA A 689 15.37 10.99 12.63
C ALA A 689 15.20 10.18 13.91
N ALA A 690 15.88 9.03 14.05
CA ALA A 690 15.83 8.22 15.26
C ALA A 690 16.42 8.95 16.48
N ALA A 691 17.57 9.59 16.34
CA ALA A 691 18.21 10.35 17.40
C ALA A 691 17.34 11.52 17.89
N ARG A 692 16.80 12.32 16.95
CA ARG A 692 15.84 13.39 17.26
C ARG A 692 14.57 12.86 17.93
N GLY A 693 14.06 11.72 17.49
CA GLY A 693 12.93 11.04 18.12
C GLY A 693 13.20 10.65 19.58
N VAL A 694 14.40 10.15 19.88
CA VAL A 694 14.86 9.87 21.25
C VAL A 694 14.92 11.16 22.08
N VAL A 695 15.47 12.24 21.53
CA VAL A 695 15.51 13.55 22.22
C VAL A 695 14.09 14.04 22.53
N ARG A 696 13.19 14.08 21.54
CA ARG A 696 11.82 14.57 21.73
C ARG A 696 11.03 13.74 22.74
N SER A 697 11.15 12.41 22.68
CA SER A 697 10.45 11.54 23.63
C SER A 697 11.07 11.63 25.03
N GLY A 698 12.39 11.59 25.16
CA GLY A 698 13.08 11.70 26.44
C GLY A 698 12.79 13.02 27.17
N VAL A 699 12.78 14.15 26.46
CA VAL A 699 12.41 15.45 27.05
C VAL A 699 10.96 15.46 27.52
N ARG A 700 10.03 14.84 26.77
CA ARG A 700 8.63 14.73 27.18
C ARG A 700 8.45 13.82 28.40
N ASP A 701 9.19 12.72 28.46
CA ASP A 701 9.16 11.79 29.59
C ASP A 701 9.63 12.50 30.87
N VAL A 702 10.76 13.21 30.80
CA VAL A 702 11.27 14.00 31.94
C VAL A 702 10.32 15.13 32.33
N ALA A 703 9.77 15.86 31.35
CA ALA A 703 8.83 16.95 31.63
C ALA A 703 7.58 16.47 32.37
N ALA A 704 7.13 15.24 32.11
CA ALA A 704 5.99 14.63 32.78
C ALA A 704 6.31 14.19 34.23
N GLU A 705 7.58 14.05 34.59
CA GLU A 705 8.03 13.64 35.93
C GLU A 705 8.37 14.83 36.85
N LEU A 706 8.35 16.06 36.34
CA LEU A 706 8.56 17.27 37.13
C LEU A 706 7.43 17.49 38.16
N GLU A 707 7.77 18.11 39.29
CA GLU A 707 6.80 18.44 40.35
C GLU A 707 5.72 19.43 39.86
N ASP A 708 6.12 20.38 39.00
CA ASP A 708 5.23 21.30 38.28
C ASP A 708 5.46 21.16 36.77
N PRO A 709 4.78 20.21 36.10
CA PRO A 709 5.07 19.88 34.71
C PRO A 709 4.60 21.00 33.77
N PRO A 710 5.47 21.50 32.86
CA PRO A 710 5.07 22.47 31.85
C PRO A 710 3.96 21.88 30.96
N SER A 711 3.11 22.74 30.41
CA SER A 711 2.06 22.27 29.51
C SER A 711 2.68 21.51 28.32
N ARG A 712 2.01 20.44 27.85
CA ARG A 712 2.47 19.69 26.67
C ARG A 712 2.76 20.59 25.48
N ARG A 713 1.96 21.63 25.31
CA ARG A 713 2.15 22.65 24.27
C ARG A 713 3.46 23.42 24.46
N ALA A 714 3.76 23.87 25.68
CA ALA A 714 5.01 24.57 25.99
C ALA A 714 6.24 23.67 25.74
N VAL A 715 6.16 22.38 26.10
CA VAL A 715 7.23 21.40 25.79
C VAL A 715 7.40 21.23 24.27
N ASP A 716 6.31 21.14 23.51
CA ASP A 716 6.37 21.03 22.05
C ASP A 716 6.94 22.32 21.40
N GLU A 717 6.60 23.50 21.91
CA GLU A 717 7.18 24.79 21.49
C GLU A 717 8.68 24.88 21.84
N PHE A 718 9.08 24.42 23.03
CA PHE A 718 10.49 24.33 23.45
C PHE A 718 11.30 23.38 22.54
N LEU A 719 10.77 22.20 22.24
CA LEU A 719 11.40 21.25 21.34
C LEU A 719 11.53 21.82 19.92
N LEU A 720 10.51 22.54 19.44
CA LEU A 720 10.56 23.21 18.14
C LEU A 720 11.65 24.30 18.13
N TRP A 721 11.80 25.09 19.19
CA TRP A 721 12.88 26.07 19.32
C TRP A 721 14.26 25.42 19.27
N ARG A 722 14.48 24.40 20.12
CA ARG A 722 15.80 23.77 20.29
C ARG A 722 16.22 22.88 19.11
N LEU A 723 15.29 22.16 18.50
CA LEU A 723 15.60 21.18 17.45
C LEU A 723 15.41 21.71 16.03
N ASP A 724 14.46 22.65 15.86
CA ASP A 724 13.93 23.02 14.56
C ASP A 724 13.99 24.55 14.30
N GLY A 725 14.60 25.34 15.19
CA GLY A 725 14.74 26.79 15.02
C GLY A 725 13.44 27.58 15.14
N GLY A 726 12.44 27.02 15.84
CA GLY A 726 11.21 27.74 16.20
C GLY A 726 11.45 28.94 17.12
N PRO A 727 10.43 29.78 17.38
CA PRO A 727 10.56 30.87 18.35
C PRO A 727 10.73 30.33 19.77
N GLU A 728 11.47 31.05 20.61
CA GLU A 728 11.61 30.71 22.04
C GLU A 728 10.22 30.67 22.72
N PRO A 729 9.92 29.61 23.50
CA PRO A 729 8.63 29.49 24.18
C PRO A 729 8.45 30.58 25.24
N ALA A 730 7.22 31.09 25.37
CA ALA A 730 6.90 32.11 26.36
C ALA A 730 6.88 31.57 27.81
N ASP A 731 6.68 30.26 27.97
CA ASP A 731 6.61 29.60 29.26
C ASP A 731 8.03 29.33 29.79
N SER A 732 8.44 30.08 30.82
CA SER A 732 9.77 29.92 31.41
C SER A 732 9.99 28.56 32.11
N ALA A 733 8.93 27.82 32.47
CA ALA A 733 9.06 26.54 33.17
C ALA A 733 9.84 25.49 32.36
N VAL A 734 9.81 25.58 31.02
CA VAL A 734 10.57 24.68 30.13
C VAL A 734 12.09 24.83 30.26
N HIS A 735 12.60 25.91 30.87
CA HIS A 735 14.04 26.09 31.09
C HIS A 735 14.63 25.05 32.05
N GLN A 736 13.81 24.44 32.91
CA GLN A 736 14.22 23.32 33.76
C GLN A 736 14.64 22.09 32.94
N LEU A 737 14.21 22.00 31.67
CA LEU A 737 14.54 20.91 30.75
C LEU A 737 15.88 21.12 30.03
N LEU A 738 16.53 22.29 30.16
CA LEU A 738 17.78 22.62 29.46
C LEU A 738 18.91 21.60 29.69
N PRO A 739 19.23 21.19 30.93
CA PRO A 739 20.31 20.23 31.15
C PRO A 739 20.06 18.88 30.46
N VAL A 740 18.80 18.41 30.49
CA VAL A 740 18.40 17.14 29.92
C VAL A 740 18.46 17.19 28.39
N ILE A 741 17.91 18.24 27.78
CA ILE A 741 17.96 18.34 26.32
C ILE A 741 19.38 18.48 25.81
N ASP A 742 20.25 19.23 26.50
CA ASP A 742 21.65 19.40 26.09
C ASP A 742 22.44 18.08 26.19
N GLU A 743 22.19 17.26 27.23
CA GLU A 743 22.77 15.92 27.33
C GLU A 743 22.27 14.99 26.21
N LEU A 744 20.95 14.96 25.96
CA LEU A 744 20.39 14.13 24.90
C LEU A 744 20.86 14.59 23.51
N LEU A 745 21.02 15.90 23.29
CA LEU A 745 21.56 16.48 22.07
C LEU A 745 23.03 16.09 21.86
N PHE A 746 23.84 16.10 22.92
CA PHE A 746 25.23 15.62 22.84
C PHE A 746 25.30 14.18 22.31
N HIS A 747 24.46 13.27 22.83
CA HIS A 747 24.41 11.90 22.34
C HIS A 747 23.86 11.77 20.91
N ALA A 748 22.89 12.61 20.54
CA ALA A 748 22.37 12.66 19.17
C ALA A 748 23.44 13.14 18.16
N ASP A 749 24.22 14.16 18.53
CA ASP A 749 25.32 14.70 17.71
C ASP A 749 26.47 13.69 17.57
N GLU A 750 26.78 12.93 18.64
CA GLU A 750 27.75 11.83 18.58
C GLU A 750 27.30 10.72 17.61
N LEU A 751 26.00 10.44 17.50
CA LEU A 751 25.48 9.45 16.54
C LEU A 751 25.54 9.93 15.08
N THR A 752 25.34 11.23 14.84
CA THR A 752 25.25 11.80 13.49
C THR A 752 26.60 12.24 12.93
N SER A 753 27.57 12.53 13.79
CA SER A 753 28.97 12.78 13.43
C SER A 753 29.66 11.50 12.95
N MET A 754 29.38 11.10 11.71
CA MET A 754 30.06 9.98 11.07
C MET A 754 31.55 10.33 10.86
N ALA A 755 32.42 9.92 11.77
CA ALA A 755 33.77 9.59 11.32
C ALA A 755 33.62 8.33 10.44
N PRO A 756 34.09 8.32 9.18
CA PRO A 756 34.24 7.05 8.49
C PRO A 756 35.06 6.17 9.43
N VAL A 757 34.56 4.96 9.71
CA VAL A 757 35.43 3.91 10.24
C VAL A 757 36.41 3.63 9.11
N THR A 758 37.45 4.44 9.02
CA THR A 758 38.69 4.03 8.39
C THR A 758 39.11 2.85 9.24
N GLY A 759 38.81 1.64 8.77
CA GLY A 759 39.51 0.46 9.26
C GLY A 759 40.98 0.88 9.31
N GLY A 760 41.57 0.84 10.50
CA GLY A 760 42.94 1.32 10.70
C GLY A 760 43.78 0.78 9.56
N GLY A 761 44.48 1.64 8.82
CA GLY A 761 45.19 1.32 7.58
C GLY A 761 46.34 0.31 7.73
N PHE A 762 46.33 -0.50 8.79
CA PHE A 762 47.31 -1.50 9.19
C PHE A 762 46.65 -2.80 9.69
N ASP A 763 45.41 -3.12 9.30
CA ASP A 763 44.90 -4.48 9.49
C ASP A 763 45.50 -5.40 8.41
N LEU A 764 46.72 -5.90 8.67
CA LEU A 764 47.49 -6.78 7.78
C LEU A 764 46.92 -8.22 7.73
N ASN A 765 45.83 -8.48 8.45
CA ASN A 765 45.04 -9.69 8.31
C ASN A 765 43.71 -9.30 7.67
N PRO A 766 43.62 -9.21 6.33
CA PRO A 766 42.32 -9.24 5.70
C PRO A 766 41.75 -10.61 6.04
N GLN A 767 40.92 -10.70 7.10
CA GLN A 767 39.91 -11.73 7.12
C GLN A 767 39.26 -11.62 5.76
N GLN A 768 39.26 -12.72 5.00
CA GLN A 768 38.47 -12.81 3.79
C GLN A 768 37.03 -12.53 4.25
N ALA A 769 36.63 -11.26 4.22
CA ALA A 769 35.26 -10.86 4.35
C ALA A 769 34.62 -11.53 3.15
N LEU A 770 34.01 -12.68 3.39
CA LEU A 770 33.22 -13.38 2.40
C LEU A 770 32.29 -12.32 1.84
N CYS A 771 32.46 -11.97 0.56
CA CYS A 771 31.66 -10.92 -0.08
C CYS A 771 30.20 -11.36 -0.02
N GLY A 772 29.46 -10.99 1.02
CA GLY A 772 28.08 -11.39 1.17
C GLY A 772 27.48 -11.46 2.56
N GLY A 773 26.17 -11.24 2.58
CA GLY A 773 25.32 -11.50 3.73
C GLY A 773 24.43 -10.31 4.05
N ASN A 774 23.25 -10.60 4.59
CA ASN A 774 22.48 -9.60 5.31
C ASN A 774 23.17 -9.36 6.66
N PRO A 775 23.59 -8.14 7.01
CA PRO A 775 24.29 -7.88 8.27
C PRO A 775 23.40 -8.09 9.51
N PHE A 776 22.09 -8.22 9.31
CA PHE A 776 21.13 -8.54 10.37
C PHE A 776 20.81 -10.03 10.45
N ALA A 777 21.35 -10.87 9.55
CA ALA A 777 21.17 -12.32 9.66
C ALA A 777 21.90 -12.82 10.91
N SER A 778 21.16 -13.40 11.86
CA SER A 778 21.79 -14.15 12.94
C SER A 778 22.62 -15.29 12.32
N PRO A 779 23.88 -15.50 12.75
CA PRO A 779 24.59 -16.71 12.35
C PRO A 779 23.76 -17.88 12.84
N LEU A 780 23.25 -18.69 11.91
CA LEU A 780 22.66 -19.97 12.25
C LEU A 780 23.71 -20.68 13.10
N ARG A 781 23.45 -20.84 14.40
CA ARG A 781 24.29 -21.67 15.27
C ARG A 781 24.14 -23.10 14.77
N SER A 782 24.87 -23.46 13.73
CA SER A 782 25.15 -24.83 13.37
C SER A 782 25.93 -25.40 14.54
N ARG A 783 25.23 -26.06 15.46
CA ARG A 783 25.91 -27.04 16.31
C ARG A 783 26.57 -28.02 15.35
N PRO A 784 27.90 -28.20 15.39
CA PRO A 784 28.54 -29.22 14.56
C PRO A 784 27.86 -30.54 14.89
N LEU A 785 27.41 -31.24 13.84
CA LEU A 785 27.03 -32.64 13.94
C LEU A 785 28.30 -33.38 14.34
N VAL A 786 28.47 -33.61 15.65
CA VAL A 786 29.45 -34.58 16.15
C VAL A 786 28.89 -35.94 15.75
N GLY A 787 29.59 -36.60 14.84
CA GLY A 787 29.34 -37.98 14.44
C GLY A 787 29.66 -38.97 15.54
#